data_AF-A0AAX6QWK6-F1
#
_entry.id   AF-A0AAX6QWK6-F1
#
_cell.length_a   1.000
_cell.length_b   1.000
_cell.length_c   1.000
_cell.angle_alpha   90.00
_cell.angle_beta   90.00
_cell.angle_gamma   90.00
#
_symmetry.space_group_name_H-M   'P 1'
#
loop_
_entity.id
_entity.type
_entity.pdbx_description
1 polymer ?
#
loop_
_entity_poly.entity_id
_entity_poly.type
_entity_poly.pdbx_seq_one_letter_code
_entity_poly.pdbx_strand_id
1 'polypeptide(L)'
;MGDNSGKEQKAVLNEGQENEMEIFGYRTCSCRKALCLAGSILSLGVLPLVFYWRPAWHVWGNCVPCSLQEADTVLLRTTDEFQTYSWKKVTWVHLSTLSSTFGLTPGHPLIIDEDCIINRAIQKPDLKVRCIKVQKIRYVWNNLEGQFQKIGSLEDWLSSAKIHLKFGSGLTREEQEIRRLICGPNTIDVEITPIWKLLSKEVLNPFYIFQLFSVCLWFSEDYKEYALAIILMSIISISLTVYDLRQQSVKLHRLVEAHNSITVSVCERKSGVRQLESRFLVPGDLLILTGNKVQMPCDAILIDGSCVVDEGMLTGESIPVTKTPLPKTDSPLPWKTQSEVDSKRHILFCGTEVIQTKAACSRMVRAVVLQTGFNTAKGDLVRSILYPKAMSFKLYRDAIRFLLCLVGTATIGMVYTLCVYVLSGESPEDVVKKALDVITIAVPPALPAALTTGIIYAQRRLKKRGIFCISPQRINVCGQLNLVCFDKTGTLTCDGLDLWGVVPCDKNGFQEVHSFALGKALPWGPLCAAMASCHSLILLDDTIQGDPLDLKMFEATAWEMTVSEDDFHLKGVPAHAMVVKPRKPASQVPVEGMVILHQFPFSSALQRMTVIIQEVGGDRLAFMKGAPERVVSFCQPETVPTSFISELQIYTTQGFRVIALAYKNLEADHHTSALTREKVECDLVFLGLLILENRLKEETKPVLEELISAQIRTVMITGDNLQTAITVARKSGMVSESQKVILIEADETPGSSSASISWKLVEEKKHIACGNQDNYINIREEAHDNGKEGSYHFALDGKSFQVINRYFSSLLPKILINGTIFARMSPGQKSSLVEEFQKLDYFVGMCGDGANDCGALKMAHVGISLSEQEASVASPFTSKTPNIECVPHLIKEGRAALVTSFCMFKYMALYSMIQRQTAFQITSFCSRIWPSQPSLV
;
A
#
# COMPACT_ATOMS: atom_id res chain seq x y z
N MET A 1 0.94 -1.06 -41.67
CA MET A 1 2.20 -1.71 -42.10
C MET A 1 2.81 -2.40 -40.90
N GLY A 2 2.72 -3.74 -40.85
CA GLY A 2 3.63 -4.63 -40.11
C GLY A 2 3.32 -5.00 -38.65
N ASP A 3 2.21 -5.71 -38.38
CA ASP A 3 1.85 -6.19 -37.03
C ASP A 3 2.62 -7.45 -36.54
N ASN A 4 3.64 -7.92 -37.26
CA ASN A 4 4.43 -9.11 -36.87
C ASN A 4 5.91 -8.82 -36.53
N SER A 5 6.38 -7.57 -36.58
CA SER A 5 7.72 -7.18 -36.10
C SER A 5 7.72 -6.50 -34.70
N GLY A 6 6.55 -6.40 -34.06
CA GLY A 6 6.35 -5.61 -32.84
C GLY A 6 6.93 -6.20 -31.54
N LYS A 7 7.27 -7.50 -31.50
CA LYS A 7 7.74 -8.15 -30.27
C LYS A 7 9.17 -7.78 -29.85
N GLU A 8 10.07 -7.45 -30.79
CA GLU A 8 11.46 -7.09 -30.45
C GLU A 8 11.63 -5.60 -30.06
N GLN A 9 10.63 -4.77 -30.36
CA GLN A 9 10.66 -3.33 -30.12
C GLN A 9 10.00 -2.93 -28.79
N LYS A 10 9.19 -3.81 -28.21
CA LYS A 10 8.36 -3.55 -27.04
C LYS A 10 8.56 -4.63 -25.98
N ALA A 11 8.80 -4.21 -24.75
CA ALA A 11 8.72 -5.08 -23.58
C ALA A 11 7.87 -4.43 -22.49
N VAL A 12 7.57 -5.17 -21.43
CA VAL A 12 6.85 -4.69 -20.25
C VAL A 12 7.81 -4.77 -19.06
N LEU A 13 7.94 -3.67 -18.34
CA LEU A 13 8.64 -3.61 -17.06
C LEU A 13 7.63 -3.83 -15.94
N ASN A 14 8.00 -4.66 -14.96
CA ASN A 14 7.19 -4.95 -13.77
C ASN A 14 5.79 -5.50 -14.11
N GLU A 15 5.72 -6.46 -15.04
CA GLU A 15 4.47 -7.13 -15.42
C GLU A 15 3.71 -7.64 -14.19
N GLY A 16 2.41 -7.30 -14.09
CA GLY A 16 1.56 -7.70 -12.97
C GLY A 16 1.81 -6.93 -11.67
N GLN A 17 2.66 -5.90 -11.67
CA GLN A 17 2.84 -4.98 -10.53
C GLN A 17 2.17 -3.63 -10.81
N GLU A 18 1.87 -2.86 -9.75
CA GLU A 18 1.21 -1.56 -9.85
C GLU A 18 1.95 -0.54 -10.75
N ASN A 19 3.27 -0.68 -10.89
CA ASN A 19 4.13 0.21 -11.69
C ASN A 19 4.47 -0.40 -13.05
N GLU A 20 3.53 -1.13 -13.65
CA GLU A 20 3.69 -1.72 -14.96
C GLU A 20 3.89 -0.62 -16.02
N MET A 21 4.95 -0.74 -16.80
CA MET A 21 5.27 0.22 -17.85
C MET A 21 5.72 -0.50 -19.10
N GLU A 22 5.21 -0.06 -20.25
CA GLU A 22 5.70 -0.52 -21.52
C GLU A 22 6.98 0.25 -21.88
N ILE A 23 7.99 -0.47 -22.37
CA ILE A 23 9.28 0.08 -22.79
C ILE A 23 9.46 -0.09 -24.30
N PHE A 24 9.89 0.98 -24.96
CA PHE A 24 10.15 1.05 -26.40
C PHE A 24 11.59 1.50 -26.67
N GLY A 25 12.29 0.81 -27.58
CA GLY A 25 13.68 1.09 -27.94
C GLY A 25 13.85 2.15 -29.02
N TYR A 26 14.76 3.11 -28.82
CA TYR A 26 15.10 4.15 -29.78
C TYR A 26 16.60 4.42 -29.87
N ARG A 27 17.09 4.72 -31.08
CA ARG A 27 18.48 5.10 -31.36
C ARG A 27 18.55 6.56 -31.80
N THR A 28 19.48 7.32 -31.22
CA THR A 28 19.64 8.74 -31.57
C THR A 28 20.19 8.91 -32.98
N CYS A 29 19.60 9.81 -33.77
CA CYS A 29 20.04 10.08 -35.14
C CYS A 29 20.57 11.52 -35.26
N SER A 30 21.84 11.67 -35.63
CA SER A 30 22.52 12.97 -35.68
C SER A 30 21.85 13.96 -36.65
N CYS A 31 21.37 13.49 -37.81
CA CYS A 31 20.68 14.33 -38.79
C CYS A 31 19.36 14.89 -38.23
N ARG A 32 18.55 14.04 -37.61
CA ARG A 32 17.29 14.42 -36.95
C ARG A 32 17.52 15.40 -35.79
N LYS A 33 18.58 15.18 -35.00
CA LYS A 33 18.97 16.09 -33.92
C LYS A 33 19.39 17.46 -34.45
N ALA A 34 20.14 17.51 -35.56
CA ALA A 34 20.51 18.77 -36.20
C ALA A 34 19.28 19.54 -36.71
N LEU A 35 18.30 18.84 -37.31
CA LEU A 35 17.02 19.42 -37.72
C LEU A 35 16.22 19.96 -36.52
N CYS A 36 16.15 19.21 -35.42
CA CYS A 36 15.48 19.68 -34.20
C CYS A 36 16.20 20.91 -33.60
N LEU A 37 17.53 20.96 -33.65
CA LEU A 37 18.30 22.12 -33.18
C LEU A 37 18.04 23.35 -34.07
N ALA A 38 18.08 23.19 -35.39
CA ALA A 38 17.75 24.25 -36.34
C ALA A 38 16.32 24.76 -36.11
N GLY A 39 15.35 23.85 -35.96
CA GLY A 39 13.96 24.19 -35.63
C GLY A 39 13.83 24.89 -34.27
N SER A 40 14.67 24.55 -33.29
CA SER A 40 14.69 25.22 -31.99
C SER A 40 15.17 26.66 -32.08
N ILE A 41 16.19 26.92 -32.91
CA ILE A 41 16.72 28.27 -33.17
C ILE A 41 15.68 29.09 -33.96
N LEU A 42 15.13 28.50 -35.03
CA LEU A 42 14.13 29.16 -35.88
C LEU A 42 12.84 29.49 -35.13
N SER A 43 12.46 28.66 -34.15
CA SER A 43 11.27 28.86 -33.32
C SER A 43 11.51 29.70 -32.07
N LEU A 44 12.69 30.32 -31.92
CA LEU A 44 13.06 31.12 -30.74
C LEU A 44 12.81 30.37 -29.40
N GLY A 45 13.02 29.04 -29.38
CA GLY A 45 12.86 28.23 -28.17
C GLY A 45 11.47 27.62 -27.94
N VAL A 46 10.48 27.86 -28.82
CA VAL A 46 9.14 27.23 -28.71
C VAL A 46 9.21 25.71 -28.91
N LEU A 47 10.01 25.22 -29.85
CA LEU A 47 10.12 23.78 -30.11
C LEU A 47 10.67 22.99 -28.90
N PRO A 48 11.74 23.43 -28.19
CA PRO A 48 12.16 22.86 -26.92
C PRO A 48 11.08 22.84 -25.84
N LEU A 49 10.24 23.88 -25.78
CA LEU A 49 9.12 23.97 -24.85
C LEU A 49 8.07 22.89 -25.12
N VAL A 50 7.72 22.68 -26.40
CA VAL A 50 6.82 21.60 -26.82
C VAL A 50 7.42 20.24 -26.48
N PHE A 51 8.72 20.05 -26.68
CA PHE A 51 9.43 18.83 -26.29
C PHE A 51 9.43 18.59 -24.77
N TYR A 52 9.46 19.65 -23.98
CA TYR A 52 9.32 19.57 -22.52
C TYR A 52 7.91 19.10 -22.11
N TRP A 53 6.85 19.61 -22.75
CA TRP A 53 5.46 19.22 -22.46
C TRP A 53 5.05 17.87 -23.07
N ARG A 54 5.65 17.48 -24.20
CA ARG A 54 5.41 16.22 -24.91
C ARG A 54 6.74 15.45 -25.08
N PRO A 55 7.18 14.71 -24.05
CA PRO A 55 8.44 13.98 -24.08
C PRO A 55 8.53 12.95 -25.22
N ALA A 56 7.40 12.36 -25.64
CA ALA A 56 7.35 11.44 -26.77
C ALA A 56 7.78 12.11 -28.09
N TRP A 57 7.35 13.36 -28.32
CA TRP A 57 7.70 14.11 -29.53
C TRP A 57 9.18 14.46 -29.57
N HIS A 58 9.79 14.73 -28.41
CA HIS A 58 11.23 14.88 -28.30
C HIS A 58 11.98 13.63 -28.79
N VAL A 59 11.51 12.44 -28.40
CA VAL A 59 12.13 11.17 -28.82
C VAL A 59 11.88 10.91 -30.30
N TRP A 60 10.65 11.07 -30.79
CA TRP A 60 10.32 10.85 -32.21
C TRP A 60 11.03 11.83 -33.14
N GLY A 61 11.20 13.09 -32.68
CA GLY A 61 11.92 14.12 -33.40
C GLY A 61 13.42 13.86 -33.49
N ASN A 62 14.06 13.33 -32.43
CA ASN A 62 15.52 13.15 -32.37
C ASN A 62 16.00 11.71 -32.69
N CYS A 63 15.12 10.71 -32.63
CA CYS A 63 15.50 9.30 -32.63
C CYS A 63 14.71 8.49 -33.69
N VAL A 64 15.18 7.27 -33.96
CA VAL A 64 14.54 6.27 -34.84
C VAL A 64 14.23 5.03 -33.99
N PRO A 65 13.07 4.37 -34.16
CA PRO A 65 12.76 3.14 -33.43
C PRO A 65 13.77 2.02 -33.78
N CYS A 66 14.14 1.24 -32.78
CA CYS A 66 15.07 0.11 -32.89
C CYS A 66 14.73 -0.97 -31.87
N SER A 67 15.38 -2.14 -31.96
CA SER A 67 15.26 -3.16 -30.92
C SER A 67 15.79 -2.64 -29.58
N LEU A 68 15.28 -3.17 -28.47
CA LEU A 68 15.77 -2.79 -27.13
C LEU A 68 17.27 -3.10 -26.96
N GLN A 69 17.77 -4.11 -27.68
CA GLN A 69 19.18 -4.46 -27.69
C GLN A 69 20.07 -3.38 -28.31
N GLU A 70 19.60 -2.59 -29.27
CA GLU A 70 20.39 -1.51 -29.89
C GLU A 70 20.05 -0.11 -29.37
N ALA A 71 19.09 -0.01 -28.45
CA ALA A 71 18.59 1.28 -27.98
C ALA A 71 19.60 2.06 -27.12
N ASP A 72 19.83 3.32 -27.48
CA ASP A 72 20.54 4.32 -26.66
C ASP A 72 19.58 5.11 -25.77
N THR A 73 18.32 5.19 -26.19
CA THR A 73 17.24 5.89 -25.50
C THR A 73 16.02 4.97 -25.45
N VAL A 74 15.39 4.91 -24.29
CA VAL A 74 14.16 4.15 -24.09
C VAL A 74 13.00 5.09 -23.78
N LEU A 75 11.87 4.86 -24.44
CA LEU A 75 10.62 5.56 -24.18
C LEU A 75 9.74 4.63 -23.33
N LEU A 76 9.23 5.15 -22.23
CA LEU A 76 8.39 4.46 -21.27
C LEU A 76 6.98 5.00 -21.38
N ARG A 77 6.00 4.10 -21.41
CA ARG A 77 4.57 4.42 -21.41
C ARG A 77 3.90 3.71 -20.24
N THR A 78 3.17 4.45 -19.40
CA THR A 78 2.36 3.85 -18.34
C THR A 78 1.18 3.09 -18.95
N THR A 79 0.79 1.95 -18.36
CA THR A 79 -0.36 1.15 -18.80
C THR A 79 -1.72 1.75 -18.39
N ASP A 80 -1.71 2.73 -17.49
CA ASP A 80 -2.89 3.47 -17.05
C ASP A 80 -3.62 4.20 -18.20
N GLU A 81 -4.90 4.54 -17.99
CA GLU A 81 -5.76 5.26 -18.95
C GLU A 81 -5.12 6.54 -19.55
N PHE A 82 -4.21 7.18 -18.82
CA PHE A 82 -3.55 8.41 -19.26
C PHE A 82 -2.41 8.20 -20.26
N GLN A 83 -1.85 6.99 -20.33
CA GLN A 83 -0.70 6.63 -21.17
C GLN A 83 0.40 7.71 -21.14
N THR A 84 0.86 8.06 -19.94
CA THR A 84 1.90 9.09 -19.79
C THR A 84 3.24 8.59 -20.31
N TYR A 85 3.90 9.45 -21.09
CA TYR A 85 5.19 9.13 -21.71
C TYR A 85 6.34 9.78 -20.95
N SER A 86 7.39 9.00 -20.67
CA SER A 86 8.67 9.50 -20.18
C SER A 86 9.81 8.82 -20.92
N TRP A 87 10.98 9.45 -21.02
CA TRP A 87 12.13 8.82 -21.67
C TRP A 87 13.33 8.77 -20.74
N LYS A 88 14.18 7.76 -20.95
CA LYS A 88 15.44 7.55 -20.22
C LYS A 88 16.56 7.23 -21.19
N LYS A 89 17.76 7.70 -20.87
CA LYS A 89 18.98 7.33 -21.61
C LYS A 89 19.53 6.02 -21.05
N VAL A 90 19.98 5.13 -21.92
CA VAL A 90 20.70 3.91 -21.53
C VAL A 90 22.13 4.28 -21.16
N THR A 91 22.57 3.84 -19.98
CA THR A 91 23.91 4.11 -19.46
C THR A 91 24.72 2.83 -19.38
N TRP A 92 26.01 2.94 -19.68
CA TRP A 92 26.96 1.83 -19.58
C TRP A 92 27.73 1.94 -18.26
N VAL A 93 27.77 0.84 -17.50
CA VAL A 93 28.60 0.70 -16.32
C VAL A 93 29.79 -0.17 -16.70
N HIS A 94 30.99 0.38 -16.64
CA HIS A 94 32.22 -0.34 -16.94
C HIS A 94 32.79 -0.97 -15.66
N LEU A 95 33.02 -2.28 -15.67
CA LEU A 95 33.69 -2.97 -14.55
C LEU A 95 35.23 -2.86 -14.63
N SER A 96 35.78 -2.26 -15.68
CA SER A 96 37.23 -2.06 -15.84
C SER A 96 37.87 -1.18 -14.75
N THR A 97 37.08 -0.38 -14.03
CA THR A 97 37.56 0.31 -12.81
C THR A 97 37.93 -0.66 -11.68
N LEU A 98 37.36 -1.86 -11.65
CA LEU A 98 37.66 -2.90 -10.65
C LEU A 98 38.73 -3.88 -11.15
N SER A 99 38.93 -4.02 -12.46
CA SER A 99 39.92 -4.93 -13.03
C SER A 99 41.37 -4.53 -12.69
N SER A 100 41.64 -3.25 -12.49
CA SER A 100 42.95 -2.75 -12.03
C SER A 100 43.25 -3.06 -10.56
N THR A 101 42.21 -3.24 -9.73
CA THR A 101 42.34 -3.41 -8.28
C THR A 101 42.34 -4.90 -7.88
N PHE A 102 41.64 -5.76 -8.62
CA PHE A 102 41.47 -7.18 -8.31
C PHE A 102 41.86 -8.15 -9.45
N GLY A 103 42.36 -7.67 -10.59
CA GLY A 103 42.83 -8.54 -11.67
C GLY A 103 41.72 -9.36 -12.36
N LEU A 104 40.50 -8.82 -12.45
CA LEU A 104 39.36 -9.47 -13.08
C LEU A 104 39.60 -9.74 -14.58
N THR A 105 39.71 -11.03 -14.95
CA THR A 105 39.74 -11.49 -16.34
C THR A 105 38.36 -12.04 -16.77
N PRO A 106 38.03 -12.09 -18.08
CA PRO A 106 36.72 -12.58 -18.55
C PRO A 106 36.38 -14.03 -18.14
N GLY A 107 37.41 -14.83 -17.79
CA GLY A 107 37.32 -16.21 -17.29
C GLY A 107 37.41 -16.35 -15.77
N HIS A 108 37.26 -15.27 -15.00
CA HIS A 108 37.27 -15.34 -13.55
C HIS A 108 36.09 -16.17 -13.02
N PRO A 109 36.28 -17.10 -12.06
CA PRO A 109 35.23 -18.04 -11.61
C PRO A 109 33.94 -17.35 -11.11
N LEU A 110 34.06 -16.14 -10.57
CA LEU A 110 32.92 -15.31 -10.15
C LEU A 110 31.97 -14.92 -11.30
N ILE A 111 32.48 -14.87 -12.55
CA ILE A 111 31.74 -14.49 -13.76
C ILE A 111 31.31 -15.73 -14.57
N ILE A 112 31.55 -16.94 -14.05
CA ILE A 112 31.15 -18.22 -14.68
C ILE A 112 29.81 -18.72 -14.09
N ASP A 113 29.41 -18.21 -12.93
CA ASP A 113 28.14 -18.56 -12.29
C ASP A 113 26.95 -17.98 -13.06
N GLU A 114 26.44 -18.77 -14.01
CA GLU A 114 25.30 -18.49 -14.90
C GLU A 114 23.97 -18.37 -14.15
N ASP A 115 23.87 -18.77 -12.87
CA ASP A 115 22.63 -18.68 -12.11
C ASP A 115 22.27 -17.22 -11.74
N CYS A 116 23.26 -16.31 -11.74
CA CYS A 116 23.10 -14.93 -11.26
C CYS A 116 22.77 -13.92 -12.38
N ILE A 117 21.70 -13.13 -12.24
CA ILE A 117 21.30 -12.03 -13.17
C ILE A 117 22.47 -11.09 -13.44
N ILE A 118 23.20 -10.75 -12.37
CA ILE A 118 24.32 -9.81 -12.43
C ILE A 118 25.39 -10.33 -13.39
N ASN A 119 25.64 -11.64 -13.40
CA ASN A 119 26.61 -12.26 -14.28
C ASN A 119 26.10 -12.36 -15.72
N ARG A 120 24.81 -12.73 -15.91
CA ARG A 120 24.15 -12.75 -17.23
C ARG A 120 24.15 -11.39 -17.93
N ALA A 121 24.17 -10.32 -17.15
CA ALA A 121 24.20 -8.96 -17.66
C ALA A 121 25.56 -8.45 -18.12
N ILE A 122 26.66 -9.07 -17.68
CA ILE A 122 28.02 -8.63 -18.02
C ILE A 122 28.33 -9.04 -19.46
N GLN A 123 28.53 -8.05 -20.33
CA GLN A 123 28.93 -8.29 -21.71
C GLN A 123 30.45 -8.56 -21.78
N LYS A 124 30.83 -9.76 -22.19
CA LYS A 124 32.23 -10.16 -22.45
C LYS A 124 32.58 -9.88 -23.93
N PRO A 125 33.78 -9.38 -24.28
CA PRO A 125 34.99 -9.20 -23.45
C PRO A 125 35.10 -7.84 -22.73
N ASP A 126 34.30 -6.83 -23.10
CA ASP A 126 34.45 -5.44 -22.62
C ASP A 126 34.13 -5.22 -21.13
N LEU A 127 33.60 -6.23 -20.42
CA LEU A 127 33.16 -6.19 -19.02
C LEU A 127 32.32 -4.94 -18.72
N LYS A 128 31.28 -4.73 -19.54
CA LYS A 128 30.35 -3.61 -19.42
C LYS A 128 28.92 -4.10 -19.25
N VAL A 129 28.12 -3.34 -18.51
CA VAL A 129 26.72 -3.64 -18.20
C VAL A 129 25.85 -2.50 -18.66
N ARG A 130 24.79 -2.79 -19.41
CA ARG A 130 23.78 -1.81 -19.80
C ARG A 130 22.76 -1.65 -18.69
N CYS A 131 22.51 -0.42 -18.29
CA CYS A 131 21.53 -0.13 -17.26
C CYS A 131 20.64 1.07 -17.61
N ILE A 132 19.44 1.06 -17.04
CA ILE A 132 18.50 2.18 -17.05
C ILE A 132 18.04 2.44 -15.62
N LYS A 133 17.76 3.70 -15.28
CA LYS A 133 17.17 4.08 -13.98
C LYS A 133 15.76 4.62 -14.18
N VAL A 134 14.76 3.86 -13.71
CA VAL A 134 13.34 4.18 -13.83
C VAL A 134 12.75 4.31 -12.43
N GLN A 135 12.12 5.46 -12.14
CA GLN A 135 11.53 5.76 -10.81
C GLN A 135 12.46 5.39 -9.63
N LYS A 136 13.73 5.82 -9.69
CA LYS A 136 14.80 5.54 -8.71
C LYS A 136 15.30 4.09 -8.62
N ILE A 137 14.63 3.11 -9.25
CA ILE A 137 15.09 1.72 -9.36
C ILE A 137 16.02 1.56 -10.58
N ARG A 138 17.07 0.75 -10.44
CA ARG A 138 17.98 0.37 -11.53
C ARG A 138 17.51 -0.93 -12.18
N TYR A 139 17.56 -0.97 -13.51
CA TYR A 139 17.32 -2.17 -14.30
C TYR A 139 18.54 -2.42 -15.16
N VAL A 140 18.81 -3.69 -15.40
CA VAL A 140 19.98 -4.15 -16.13
C VAL A 140 19.54 -5.05 -17.28
N TRP A 141 20.23 -4.94 -18.41
CA TRP A 141 19.96 -5.77 -19.59
C TRP A 141 20.44 -7.21 -19.36
N ASN A 142 19.53 -8.17 -19.37
CA ASN A 142 19.85 -9.59 -19.38
C ASN A 142 20.12 -10.04 -20.83
N ASN A 143 21.35 -10.49 -21.11
CA ASN A 143 21.76 -10.89 -22.46
C ASN A 143 21.11 -12.19 -22.95
N LEU A 144 20.65 -13.07 -22.04
CA LEU A 144 20.01 -14.34 -22.39
C LEU A 144 18.53 -14.17 -22.73
N GLU A 145 17.81 -13.40 -21.91
CA GLU A 145 16.36 -13.20 -22.07
C GLU A 145 16.02 -12.01 -23.00
N GLY A 146 16.98 -11.15 -23.29
CA GLY A 146 16.77 -9.98 -24.16
C GLY A 146 15.83 -8.93 -23.55
N GLN A 147 15.85 -8.77 -22.22
CA GLN A 147 14.98 -7.85 -21.49
C GLN A 147 15.71 -7.12 -20.35
N PHE A 148 15.15 -5.98 -19.93
CA PHE A 148 15.62 -5.24 -18.76
C PHE A 148 15.02 -5.83 -17.49
N GLN A 149 15.86 -6.38 -16.62
CA GLN A 149 15.46 -6.95 -15.34
C GLN A 149 15.79 -6.02 -14.17
N LYS A 150 14.93 -6.02 -13.15
CA LYS A 150 15.12 -5.27 -11.91
C LYS A 150 16.29 -5.87 -11.12
N ILE A 151 17.17 -5.02 -10.60
CA ILE A 151 18.31 -5.43 -9.74
C ILE A 151 18.20 -4.80 -8.35
N GLY A 152 19.03 -5.26 -7.41
CA GLY A 152 19.04 -4.78 -6.02
C GLY A 152 18.07 -5.54 -5.10
N SER A 153 17.63 -6.71 -5.55
CA SER A 153 17.00 -7.75 -4.74
C SER A 153 17.74 -9.07 -5.00
N LEU A 154 17.81 -9.94 -4.00
CA LEU A 154 18.21 -11.32 -4.21
C LEU A 154 17.17 -12.02 -5.10
N GLU A 155 17.62 -12.97 -5.89
CA GLU A 155 16.79 -13.66 -6.86
C GLU A 155 15.72 -14.52 -6.20
N ASP A 156 14.48 -14.36 -6.68
CA ASP A 156 13.31 -15.00 -6.09
C ASP A 156 13.27 -16.52 -6.31
N TRP A 157 13.96 -17.03 -7.34
CA TRP A 157 14.02 -18.46 -7.68
C TRP A 157 15.05 -19.27 -6.88
N LEU A 158 15.83 -18.63 -5.99
CA LEU A 158 16.78 -19.37 -5.16
C LEU A 158 16.05 -20.30 -4.17
N SER A 159 16.62 -21.46 -3.88
CA SER A 159 16.11 -22.34 -2.83
C SER A 159 16.69 -21.95 -1.47
N SER A 160 16.03 -22.36 -0.37
CA SER A 160 16.54 -22.13 0.98
C SER A 160 17.96 -22.70 1.16
N ALA A 161 18.18 -23.94 0.70
CA ALA A 161 19.49 -24.58 0.76
C ALA A 161 20.57 -23.78 0.01
N LYS A 162 20.26 -23.24 -1.19
CA LYS A 162 21.19 -22.38 -1.95
C LYS A 162 21.51 -21.09 -1.18
N ILE A 163 20.54 -20.47 -0.51
CA ILE A 163 20.76 -19.25 0.28
C ILE A 163 21.74 -19.53 1.43
N HIS A 164 21.48 -20.61 2.19
CA HIS A 164 22.35 -21.04 3.29
C HIS A 164 23.76 -21.39 2.81
N LEU A 165 23.89 -22.13 1.71
CA LEU A 165 25.19 -22.59 1.21
C LEU A 165 26.02 -21.45 0.60
N LYS A 166 25.38 -20.58 -0.20
CA LYS A 166 26.08 -19.51 -0.93
C LYS A 166 26.36 -18.27 -0.08
N PHE A 167 25.38 -17.85 0.74
CA PHE A 167 25.46 -16.60 1.50
C PHE A 167 25.66 -16.80 3.01
N GLY A 168 25.45 -18.02 3.54
CA GLY A 168 25.62 -18.30 4.98
C GLY A 168 27.06 -18.18 5.51
N SER A 169 28.04 -18.14 4.61
CA SER A 169 29.45 -17.84 4.92
C SER A 169 29.85 -16.38 4.68
N GLY A 170 28.92 -15.53 4.20
CA GLY A 170 29.22 -14.17 3.75
C GLY A 170 29.73 -14.11 2.29
N LEU A 171 29.66 -12.91 1.71
CA LEU A 171 30.24 -12.61 0.40
C LEU A 171 31.75 -12.35 0.52
N THR A 172 32.47 -12.44 -0.59
CA THR A 172 33.85 -11.91 -0.69
C THR A 172 33.83 -10.42 -1.02
N ARG A 173 34.89 -9.70 -0.66
CA ARG A 173 35.03 -8.28 -1.02
C ARG A 173 34.87 -7.99 -2.51
N GLU A 174 35.39 -8.86 -3.37
CA GLU A 174 35.26 -8.75 -4.83
C GLU A 174 33.78 -8.85 -5.27
N GLU A 175 33.05 -9.84 -4.74
CA GLU A 175 31.61 -9.99 -5.01
C GLU A 175 30.82 -8.78 -4.51
N GLN A 176 31.16 -8.25 -3.33
CA GLN A 176 30.53 -7.06 -2.76
C GLN A 176 30.72 -5.82 -3.63
N GLU A 177 31.95 -5.58 -4.11
CA GLU A 177 32.26 -4.40 -4.92
C GLU A 177 31.61 -4.46 -6.31
N ILE A 178 31.56 -5.64 -6.95
CA ILE A 178 30.82 -5.85 -8.21
C ILE A 178 29.33 -5.57 -8.01
N ARG A 179 28.73 -6.16 -6.96
CA ARG A 179 27.30 -5.95 -6.64
C ARG A 179 27.02 -4.49 -6.31
N ARG A 180 27.93 -3.80 -5.62
CA ARG A 180 27.78 -2.38 -5.25
C ARG A 180 27.80 -1.47 -6.47
N LEU A 181 28.68 -1.74 -7.43
CA LEU A 181 28.75 -0.96 -8.66
C LEU A 181 27.45 -1.08 -9.49
N ILE A 182 26.94 -2.32 -9.59
CA ILE A 182 25.76 -2.64 -10.42
C ILE A 182 24.46 -2.21 -9.71
N CYS A 183 24.20 -2.73 -8.49
CA CYS A 183 23.01 -2.42 -7.68
C CYS A 183 22.93 -0.97 -7.23
N GLY A 184 24.09 -0.33 -7.00
CA GLY A 184 24.16 0.99 -6.38
C GLY A 184 24.14 0.92 -4.84
N PRO A 185 24.19 2.09 -4.18
CA PRO A 185 24.20 2.17 -2.72
C PRO A 185 22.84 1.83 -2.12
N ASN A 186 22.86 1.28 -0.90
CA ASN A 186 21.67 1.07 -0.06
C ASN A 186 21.26 2.40 0.61
N THR A 187 20.75 3.35 -0.18
CA THR A 187 20.22 4.62 0.34
C THR A 187 18.86 4.93 -0.29
N ILE A 188 17.91 5.33 0.55
CA ILE A 188 16.64 5.88 0.10
C ILE A 188 16.84 7.41 0.08
N ASP A 189 17.43 7.92 -0.99
CA ASP A 189 17.75 9.34 -1.08
C ASP A 189 16.70 10.13 -1.87
N VAL A 190 16.02 11.04 -1.17
CA VAL A 190 15.00 11.93 -1.70
C VAL A 190 15.60 13.32 -1.91
N GLU A 191 16.42 13.47 -2.94
CA GLU A 191 17.08 14.75 -3.29
C GLU A 191 16.14 15.97 -3.14
N ILE A 192 16.52 16.91 -2.27
CA ILE A 192 15.73 18.13 -2.10
C ILE A 192 15.86 18.97 -3.37
N THR A 193 14.77 19.07 -4.11
CA THR A 193 14.70 19.86 -5.34
C THR A 193 15.10 21.32 -5.06
N PRO A 194 16.13 21.85 -5.73
CA PRO A 194 16.59 23.21 -5.48
C PRO A 194 15.53 24.22 -5.96
N ILE A 195 15.49 25.38 -5.29
CA ILE A 195 14.45 26.40 -5.50
C ILE A 195 14.40 26.83 -6.97
N TRP A 196 15.55 27.00 -7.63
CA TRP A 196 15.59 27.40 -9.05
C TRP A 196 14.94 26.36 -9.99
N LYS A 197 15.02 25.06 -9.66
CA LYS A 197 14.40 23.99 -10.45
C LYS A 197 12.90 23.90 -10.20
N LEU A 198 12.46 24.19 -8.98
CA LEU A 198 11.03 24.34 -8.66
C LEU A 198 10.45 25.56 -9.38
N LEU A 199 11.16 26.68 -9.34
CA LEU A 199 10.79 27.91 -10.02
C LEU A 199 10.68 27.71 -11.53
N SER A 200 11.68 27.07 -12.16
CA SER A 200 11.63 26.83 -13.61
C SER A 200 10.48 25.90 -14.01
N LYS A 201 10.21 24.85 -13.23
CA LYS A 201 9.06 23.97 -13.45
C LYS A 201 7.74 24.73 -13.36
N GLU A 202 7.62 25.65 -12.40
CA GLU A 202 6.40 26.44 -12.19
C GLU A 202 6.21 27.48 -13.29
N VAL A 203 7.25 28.24 -13.65
CA VAL A 203 7.20 29.27 -14.70
C VAL A 203 6.92 28.68 -16.09
N LEU A 204 7.38 27.44 -16.35
CA LEU A 204 7.11 26.74 -17.61
C LEU A 204 5.70 26.13 -17.69
N ASN A 205 4.84 26.38 -16.72
CA ASN A 205 3.43 26.04 -16.81
C ASN A 205 2.77 26.89 -17.91
N PRO A 206 1.99 26.29 -18.84
CA PRO A 206 1.34 27.00 -19.95
C PRO A 206 0.62 28.29 -19.56
N PHE A 207 0.02 28.35 -18.37
CA PHE A 207 -0.68 29.55 -17.90
C PHE A 207 0.25 30.73 -17.59
N TYR A 208 1.41 30.51 -16.94
CA TYR A 208 2.36 31.59 -16.66
C TYR A 208 3.06 32.07 -17.93
N ILE A 209 3.29 31.19 -18.90
CA ILE A 209 3.79 31.56 -20.22
C ILE A 209 2.77 32.44 -20.96
N PHE A 210 1.49 32.07 -20.90
CA PHE A 210 0.41 32.87 -21.46
C PHE A 210 0.26 34.23 -20.76
N GLN A 211 0.42 34.28 -19.44
CA GLN A 211 0.44 35.54 -18.68
C GLN A 211 1.61 36.42 -19.11
N LEU A 212 2.81 35.87 -19.28
CA LEU A 212 3.97 36.63 -19.74
C LEU A 212 3.74 37.21 -21.13
N PHE A 213 3.18 36.41 -22.05
CA PHE A 213 2.75 36.88 -23.37
C PHE A 213 1.76 38.04 -23.28
N SER A 214 0.75 37.93 -22.41
CA SER A 214 -0.26 38.99 -22.19
C SER A 214 0.36 40.26 -21.63
N VAL A 215 1.29 40.13 -20.68
CA VAL A 215 2.03 41.26 -20.09
C VAL A 215 2.87 41.98 -21.16
N CYS A 216 3.58 41.24 -22.02
CA CYS A 216 4.36 41.83 -23.12
C CYS A 216 3.47 42.62 -24.08
N LEU A 217 2.29 42.09 -24.40
CA LEU A 217 1.34 42.75 -25.28
C LEU A 217 0.78 44.03 -24.65
N TRP A 218 0.34 43.98 -23.39
CA TRP A 218 -0.23 45.14 -22.68
C TRP A 218 0.80 46.24 -22.40
N PHE A 219 2.08 45.91 -22.21
CA PHE A 219 3.13 46.91 -22.18
C PHE A 219 3.30 47.62 -23.52
N SER A 220 3.06 46.93 -24.63
CA SER A 220 3.16 47.50 -25.98
C SER A 220 1.99 48.39 -26.37
N GLU A 221 0.87 48.30 -25.64
CA GLU A 221 -0.35 49.12 -25.79
C GLU A 221 -0.48 50.18 -24.68
N ASP A 222 0.60 50.48 -23.94
CA ASP A 222 0.64 51.45 -22.85
C ASP A 222 -0.30 51.17 -21.64
N TYR A 223 -0.88 49.95 -21.53
CA TYR A 223 -1.64 49.47 -20.35
C TYR A 223 -0.73 49.05 -19.18
N LYS A 224 0.18 49.96 -18.77
CA LYS A 224 1.26 49.68 -17.82
C LYS A 224 0.76 49.29 -16.42
N GLU A 225 -0.33 49.90 -15.93
CA GLU A 225 -0.86 49.61 -14.59
C GLU A 225 -1.40 48.18 -14.46
N TYR A 226 -2.16 47.71 -15.45
CA TYR A 226 -2.70 46.35 -15.48
C TYR A 226 -1.60 45.30 -15.64
N ALA A 227 -0.64 45.57 -16.53
CA ALA A 227 0.52 44.70 -16.71
C ALA A 227 1.34 44.56 -15.40
N LEU A 228 1.55 45.66 -14.67
CA LEU A 228 2.22 45.65 -13.37
C LEU A 228 1.44 44.85 -12.32
N ALA A 229 0.11 44.98 -12.27
CA ALA A 229 -0.74 44.24 -11.35
C ALA A 229 -0.67 42.72 -11.58
N ILE A 230 -0.67 42.26 -12.83
CA ILE A 230 -0.51 40.84 -13.17
C ILE A 230 0.86 40.35 -12.72
N ILE A 231 1.94 41.09 -13.01
CA ILE A 231 3.29 40.70 -12.59
C ILE A 231 3.34 40.51 -11.06
N LEU A 232 2.80 41.47 -10.30
CA LEU A 232 2.81 41.41 -8.83
C LEU A 232 2.05 40.16 -8.32
N MET A 233 0.85 39.92 -8.87
CA MET A 233 0.04 38.75 -8.51
C MET A 233 0.73 37.43 -8.87
N SER A 234 1.37 37.34 -10.03
CA SER A 234 2.10 36.15 -10.45
C SER A 234 3.33 35.88 -9.59
N ILE A 235 4.09 36.93 -9.22
CA ILE A 235 5.23 36.80 -8.30
C ILE A 235 4.79 36.27 -6.94
N ILE A 236 3.72 36.83 -6.36
CA ILE A 236 3.18 36.37 -5.07
C ILE A 236 2.71 34.91 -5.18
N SER A 237 1.96 34.58 -6.23
CA SER A 237 1.45 33.23 -6.48
C SER A 237 2.58 32.20 -6.58
N ILE A 238 3.57 32.46 -7.44
CA ILE A 238 4.74 31.57 -7.63
C ILE A 238 5.55 31.45 -6.35
N SER A 239 5.73 32.54 -5.60
CA SER A 239 6.49 32.51 -4.34
C SER A 239 5.81 31.63 -3.29
N LEU A 240 4.48 31.74 -3.15
CA LEU A 240 3.69 30.92 -2.22
C LEU A 240 3.69 29.44 -2.62
N THR A 241 3.53 29.12 -3.91
CA THR A 241 3.53 27.72 -4.39
C THR A 241 4.92 27.09 -4.25
N VAL A 242 5.99 27.80 -4.60
CA VAL A 242 7.37 27.31 -4.45
C VAL A 242 7.73 27.11 -2.99
N TYR A 243 7.30 28.01 -2.09
CA TYR A 243 7.51 27.86 -0.64
C TYR A 243 6.86 26.57 -0.11
N ASP A 244 5.59 26.33 -0.45
CA ASP A 244 4.86 25.12 -0.01
C ASP A 244 5.50 23.83 -0.57
N LEU A 245 5.81 23.81 -1.88
CA LEU A 245 6.50 22.68 -2.52
C LEU A 245 7.88 22.39 -1.88
N ARG A 246 8.62 23.44 -1.53
CA ARG A 246 9.92 23.29 -0.84
C ARG A 246 9.72 22.75 0.57
N GLN A 247 8.74 23.26 1.32
CA GLN A 247 8.47 22.79 2.68
C GLN A 247 8.05 21.31 2.69
N GLN A 248 7.23 20.89 1.74
CA GLN A 248 6.83 19.48 1.56
C GLN A 248 8.04 18.59 1.23
N SER A 249 8.88 19.01 0.29
CA SER A 249 10.12 18.30 -0.10
C SER A 249 11.09 18.12 1.08
N VAL A 250 11.28 19.16 1.90
CA VAL A 250 12.16 19.09 3.09
C VAL A 250 11.59 18.17 4.16
N LYS A 251 10.27 18.20 4.41
CA LYS A 251 9.63 17.29 5.36
C LYS A 251 9.83 15.83 4.94
N LEU A 252 9.62 15.52 3.66
CA LEU A 252 9.81 14.17 3.13
C LEU A 252 11.28 13.72 3.22
N HIS A 253 12.24 14.60 2.90
CA HIS A 253 13.67 14.28 3.05
C HIS A 253 14.03 13.91 4.49
N ARG A 254 13.57 14.69 5.48
CA ARG A 254 13.88 14.44 6.91
C ARG A 254 13.33 13.11 7.41
N LEU A 255 12.14 12.70 6.95
CA LEU A 255 11.56 11.39 7.33
C LEU A 255 12.43 10.22 6.86
N VAL A 256 13.11 10.38 5.73
CA VAL A 256 13.87 9.30 5.10
C VAL A 256 15.36 9.32 5.51
N GLU A 257 15.95 10.50 5.70
CA GLU A 257 17.38 10.69 5.98
C GLU A 257 17.84 10.03 7.28
N ALA A 258 17.02 10.05 8.34
CA ALA A 258 17.36 9.52 9.66
C ALA A 258 17.75 8.02 9.64
N HIS A 259 17.36 7.27 8.61
CA HIS A 259 17.55 5.83 8.52
C HIS A 259 18.68 5.40 7.54
N ASN A 260 19.33 6.35 6.87
CA ASN A 260 20.27 6.05 5.79
C ASN A 260 21.73 5.85 6.26
N SER A 261 22.09 6.21 7.49
CA SER A 261 23.47 6.20 8.00
C SER A 261 23.65 5.41 9.30
N ILE A 262 23.26 4.13 9.28
CA ILE A 262 23.38 3.22 10.42
C ILE A 262 24.63 2.35 10.24
N THR A 263 25.46 2.21 11.27
CA THR A 263 26.61 1.29 11.23
C THR A 263 26.15 -0.13 11.53
N VAL A 264 26.53 -1.08 10.67
CA VAL A 264 26.17 -2.50 10.81
C VAL A 264 27.39 -3.41 10.78
N SER A 265 27.29 -4.54 11.47
CA SER A 265 28.31 -5.60 11.47
C SER A 265 28.02 -6.59 10.34
N VAL A 266 28.96 -6.74 9.41
CA VAL A 266 28.90 -7.65 8.25
C VAL A 266 29.99 -8.71 8.36
N CYS A 267 29.65 -9.97 8.09
CA CYS A 267 30.58 -11.08 8.06
C CYS A 267 31.09 -11.33 6.63
N GLU A 268 32.41 -11.33 6.46
CA GLU A 268 33.08 -11.66 5.20
C GLU A 268 33.66 -13.08 5.24
N ARG A 269 33.55 -13.81 4.12
CA ARG A 269 33.96 -15.23 3.99
C ARG A 269 35.41 -15.51 4.41
N LYS A 270 36.32 -14.53 4.31
CA LYS A 270 37.76 -14.69 4.57
C LYS A 270 38.34 -13.77 5.66
N SER A 271 37.67 -12.66 6.00
CA SER A 271 38.26 -11.61 6.87
C SER A 271 37.55 -11.44 8.22
N GLY A 272 36.49 -12.21 8.49
CA GLY A 272 35.75 -12.17 9.75
C GLY A 272 34.68 -11.07 9.76
N VAL A 273 34.38 -10.55 10.95
CA VAL A 273 33.32 -9.54 11.16
C VAL A 273 33.89 -8.14 11.03
N ARG A 274 33.26 -7.31 10.19
CA ARG A 274 33.65 -5.92 9.93
C ARG A 274 32.45 -4.99 10.12
N GLN A 275 32.67 -3.82 10.70
CA GLN A 275 31.68 -2.77 10.70
C GLN A 275 31.70 -1.96 9.39
N LEU A 276 30.52 -1.76 8.82
CA LEU A 276 30.29 -1.07 7.57
C LEU A 276 29.08 -0.14 7.72
N GLU A 277 29.10 1.01 7.07
CA GLU A 277 27.90 1.85 7.02
C GLU A 277 26.81 1.22 6.12
N SER A 278 25.56 1.40 6.51
CA SER A 278 24.36 0.88 5.82
C SER A 278 24.35 1.16 4.33
N ARG A 279 24.84 2.33 3.88
CA ARG A 279 24.87 2.75 2.46
C ARG A 279 25.63 1.81 1.54
N PHE A 280 26.55 1.03 2.10
CA PHE A 280 27.46 0.17 1.38
C PHE A 280 26.98 -1.28 1.29
N LEU A 281 25.86 -1.62 1.95
CA LEU A 281 25.27 -2.94 1.90
C LEU A 281 24.78 -3.30 0.49
N VAL A 282 24.94 -4.56 0.14
CA VAL A 282 24.45 -5.14 -1.11
C VAL A 282 23.63 -6.41 -0.85
N PRO A 283 22.69 -6.78 -1.74
CA PRO A 283 21.99 -8.05 -1.62
C PRO A 283 22.98 -9.22 -1.52
N GLY A 284 22.74 -10.14 -0.58
CA GLY A 284 23.61 -11.28 -0.28
C GLY A 284 24.62 -11.06 0.85
N ASP A 285 24.83 -9.83 1.33
CA ASP A 285 25.68 -9.57 2.50
C ASP A 285 25.15 -10.30 3.75
N LEU A 286 26.05 -10.78 4.61
CA LEU A 286 25.70 -11.47 5.85
C LEU A 286 25.82 -10.51 7.04
N LEU A 287 24.69 -10.05 7.56
CA LEU A 287 24.58 -9.22 8.75
C LEU A 287 24.69 -10.06 10.03
N ILE A 288 25.37 -9.52 11.03
CA ILE A 288 25.37 -10.04 12.39
C ILE A 288 24.64 -9.04 13.28
N LEU A 289 23.56 -9.50 13.90
CA LEU A 289 22.76 -8.69 14.81
C LEU A 289 23.36 -8.81 16.21
N THR A 290 24.23 -7.86 16.56
CA THR A 290 24.87 -7.76 17.88
C THR A 290 24.19 -6.66 18.69
N GLY A 291 23.27 -7.01 19.59
CA GLY A 291 22.71 -6.06 20.56
C GLY A 291 21.18 -6.04 20.63
N ASN A 292 20.70 -5.29 21.62
CA ASN A 292 19.30 -4.91 21.78
C ASN A 292 19.08 -3.53 21.14
N LYS A 293 17.91 -3.29 20.54
CA LYS A 293 17.50 -2.02 19.91
C LYS A 293 18.32 -1.60 18.67
N VAL A 294 18.46 -2.52 17.71
CA VAL A 294 19.13 -2.25 16.42
C VAL A 294 18.09 -1.98 15.34
N GLN A 295 18.13 -0.80 14.71
CA GLN A 295 17.30 -0.53 13.54
C GLN A 295 17.81 -1.24 12.29
N MET A 296 16.90 -1.83 11.53
CA MET A 296 17.22 -2.55 10.31
C MET A 296 17.37 -1.58 9.11
N PRO A 297 18.54 -1.51 8.45
CA PRO A 297 18.77 -0.59 7.34
C PRO A 297 18.34 -1.12 5.97
N CYS A 298 17.92 -2.38 5.89
CA CYS A 298 17.56 -3.06 4.64
C CYS A 298 16.62 -4.23 4.94
N ASP A 299 16.01 -4.79 3.90
CA ASP A 299 15.23 -6.03 4.06
C ASP A 299 16.22 -7.20 4.08
N ALA A 300 16.15 -8.06 5.10
CA ALA A 300 17.08 -9.18 5.30
C ALA A 300 16.34 -10.45 5.72
N ILE A 301 16.86 -11.62 5.32
CA ILE A 301 16.33 -12.93 5.69
C ILE A 301 17.16 -13.49 6.85
N LEU A 302 16.50 -13.83 7.95
CA LEU A 302 17.09 -14.46 9.12
C LEU A 302 17.50 -15.91 8.79
N ILE A 303 18.78 -16.26 8.97
CA ILE A 303 19.29 -17.60 8.68
C ILE A 303 19.64 -18.40 9.94
N ASP A 304 20.06 -17.73 11.02
CA ASP A 304 20.39 -18.38 12.29
C ASP A 304 20.02 -17.46 13.47
N GLY A 305 19.52 -18.08 14.55
CA GLY A 305 18.98 -17.36 15.71
C GLY A 305 17.55 -16.88 15.51
N SER A 306 16.92 -16.41 16.58
CA SER A 306 15.60 -15.78 16.56
C SER A 306 15.70 -14.34 17.07
N CYS A 307 14.78 -13.48 16.68
CA CYS A 307 14.76 -12.10 17.16
C CYS A 307 13.34 -11.59 17.31
N VAL A 308 13.17 -10.60 18.17
CA VAL A 308 11.93 -9.87 18.38
C VAL A 308 12.08 -8.50 17.74
N VAL A 309 11.15 -8.14 16.87
CA VAL A 309 11.17 -6.88 16.12
C VAL A 309 9.91 -6.07 16.38
N ASP A 310 10.06 -4.76 16.47
CA ASP A 310 8.95 -3.81 16.34
C ASP A 310 8.78 -3.46 14.86
N GLU A 311 7.68 -3.93 14.27
CA GLU A 311 7.33 -3.63 12.88
C GLU A 311 6.40 -2.42 12.74
N GLY A 312 6.03 -1.74 13.84
CA GLY A 312 5.01 -0.68 13.84
C GLY A 312 5.27 0.44 12.84
N MET A 313 6.53 0.80 12.60
CA MET A 313 6.87 1.79 11.57
C MET A 313 6.35 1.41 10.17
N LEU A 314 6.35 0.12 9.83
CA LEU A 314 5.86 -0.38 8.55
C LEU A 314 4.41 -0.87 8.62
N THR A 315 4.02 -1.50 9.73
CA THR A 315 2.73 -2.17 9.86
C THR A 315 1.64 -1.28 10.46
N GLY A 316 1.97 -0.13 11.04
CA GLY A 316 1.01 0.64 11.81
C GLY A 316 0.68 0.04 13.18
N GLU A 317 1.16 -1.18 13.45
CA GLU A 317 0.84 -1.98 14.65
C GLU A 317 2.06 -2.02 15.56
N SER A 318 1.98 -1.42 16.76
CA SER A 318 3.07 -1.36 17.74
C SER A 318 3.27 -2.68 18.52
N ILE A 319 2.85 -3.81 17.96
CA ILE A 319 2.93 -5.12 18.62
C ILE A 319 4.27 -5.77 18.22
N PRO A 320 5.13 -6.15 19.17
CA PRO A 320 6.39 -6.80 18.87
C PRO A 320 6.18 -8.20 18.29
N VAL A 321 6.87 -8.51 17.19
CA VAL A 321 6.74 -9.77 16.45
C VAL A 321 8.01 -10.61 16.60
N THR A 322 7.85 -11.91 16.88
CA THR A 322 8.98 -12.86 16.91
C THR A 322 9.27 -13.43 15.52
N LYS A 323 10.53 -13.34 15.08
CA LYS A 323 11.04 -13.82 13.79
C LYS A 323 11.89 -15.07 13.97
N THR A 324 11.68 -16.03 13.07
CA THR A 324 12.31 -17.35 13.10
C THR A 324 13.26 -17.54 11.92
N PRO A 325 14.36 -18.30 12.06
CA PRO A 325 15.31 -18.49 10.98
C PRO A 325 14.71 -19.33 9.84
N LEU A 326 15.20 -19.11 8.62
CA LEU A 326 14.81 -19.86 7.44
C LEU A 326 15.27 -21.33 7.59
N PRO A 327 14.37 -22.33 7.50
CA PRO A 327 14.74 -23.73 7.69
C PRO A 327 15.66 -24.24 6.58
N LYS A 328 16.67 -25.04 6.94
CA LYS A 328 17.59 -25.71 6.01
C LYS A 328 16.92 -26.95 5.43
N THR A 329 16.00 -26.76 4.49
CA THR A 329 15.32 -27.85 3.78
C THR A 329 15.83 -27.96 2.35
N ASP A 330 16.27 -29.16 1.95
CA ASP A 330 16.74 -29.49 0.60
C ASP A 330 15.57 -29.69 -0.37
N SER A 331 14.71 -28.68 -0.51
CA SER A 331 13.67 -28.67 -1.54
C SER A 331 14.15 -27.84 -2.74
N PRO A 332 13.94 -28.31 -3.98
CA PRO A 332 14.30 -27.58 -5.20
C PRO A 332 13.38 -26.39 -5.48
N LEU A 333 12.25 -26.26 -4.76
CA LEU A 333 11.31 -25.16 -4.94
C LEU A 333 11.89 -23.83 -4.43
N PRO A 334 11.56 -22.69 -5.07
CA PRO A 334 11.94 -21.36 -4.58
C PRO A 334 11.51 -21.16 -3.12
N TRP A 335 12.35 -20.50 -2.33
CA TRP A 335 12.09 -20.28 -0.90
C TRP A 335 10.79 -19.51 -0.65
N LYS A 336 10.38 -18.62 -1.58
CA LYS A 336 9.10 -17.89 -1.51
C LYS A 336 7.88 -18.78 -1.79
N THR A 337 8.00 -19.77 -2.66
CA THR A 337 6.89 -20.63 -3.11
C THR A 337 6.58 -21.75 -2.12
N GLN A 338 7.52 -22.10 -1.22
CA GLN A 338 7.29 -23.14 -0.22
C GLN A 338 6.20 -22.76 0.81
N SER A 339 5.92 -21.46 1.00
CA SER A 339 4.70 -20.94 1.64
C SER A 339 4.74 -19.41 1.58
N GLU A 340 3.97 -18.77 0.69
CA GLU A 340 3.92 -17.30 0.57
C GLU A 340 3.59 -16.62 1.92
N VAL A 341 2.87 -17.31 2.80
CA VAL A 341 2.35 -16.77 4.07
C VAL A 341 3.36 -16.88 5.22
N ASP A 342 4.21 -17.92 5.27
CA ASP A 342 5.25 -18.05 6.30
C ASP A 342 6.57 -17.33 5.94
N SER A 343 6.76 -16.96 4.67
CA SER A 343 7.96 -16.26 4.19
C SER A 343 8.30 -14.97 4.97
N LYS A 344 7.27 -14.19 5.36
CA LYS A 344 7.42 -12.94 6.13
C LYS A 344 7.99 -13.13 7.53
N ARG A 345 7.88 -14.32 8.11
CA ARG A 345 8.42 -14.64 9.45
C ARG A 345 9.94 -14.74 9.48
N HIS A 346 10.51 -15.01 8.31
CA HIS A 346 11.95 -15.10 8.12
C HIS A 346 12.55 -13.76 7.69
N ILE A 347 11.73 -12.75 7.38
CA ILE A 347 12.18 -11.46 6.86
C ILE A 347 12.15 -10.41 7.98
N LEU A 348 13.25 -9.67 8.07
CA LEU A 348 13.41 -8.43 8.84
C LEU A 348 13.34 -7.28 7.84
N PHE A 349 12.46 -6.31 8.08
CA PHE A 349 12.22 -5.26 7.10
C PHE A 349 12.99 -3.98 7.41
N CYS A 350 13.30 -3.19 6.38
CA CYS A 350 13.97 -1.90 6.49
C CYS A 350 13.11 -0.92 7.32
N GLY A 351 13.69 -0.33 8.36
CA GLY A 351 13.02 0.60 9.27
C GLY A 351 12.42 -0.04 10.52
N THR A 352 12.37 -1.37 10.63
CA THR A 352 11.93 -2.04 11.87
C THR A 352 13.04 -2.05 12.91
N GLU A 353 12.68 -1.99 14.18
CA GLU A 353 13.64 -2.05 15.28
C GLU A 353 13.74 -3.48 15.83
N VAL A 354 14.94 -4.05 15.84
CA VAL A 354 15.22 -5.33 16.52
C VAL A 354 15.36 -5.04 18.01
N ILE A 355 14.30 -5.33 18.77
CA ILE A 355 14.25 -5.10 20.22
C ILE A 355 15.20 -6.06 20.93
N GLN A 356 15.08 -7.36 20.66
CA GLN A 356 15.82 -8.42 21.33
C GLN A 356 16.31 -9.49 20.36
N THR A 357 17.52 -9.99 20.57
CA THR A 357 18.09 -11.13 19.83
C THR A 357 18.23 -12.34 20.75
N LYS A 358 17.86 -13.53 20.26
CA LYS A 358 17.97 -14.82 20.95
C LYS A 358 18.88 -15.74 20.14
N ALA A 359 20.11 -15.91 20.62
CA ALA A 359 21.11 -16.79 20.04
C ALA A 359 20.75 -18.26 20.28
N ALA A 360 20.83 -19.10 19.24
CA ALA A 360 20.74 -20.55 19.41
C ALA A 360 22.17 -21.11 19.63
N CYS A 361 22.40 -21.84 20.73
CA CYS A 361 23.66 -22.54 21.06
C CYS A 361 24.95 -21.76 20.70
N SER A 362 25.28 -20.74 21.51
CA SER A 362 26.51 -19.93 21.45
C SER A 362 26.85 -19.26 20.10
N ARG A 363 25.95 -19.27 19.12
CA ARG A 363 26.12 -18.63 17.80
C ARG A 363 25.33 -17.33 17.71
N MET A 364 26.00 -16.27 17.24
CA MET A 364 25.39 -14.96 16.98
C MET A 364 24.22 -15.06 16.01
N VAL A 365 23.24 -14.16 16.15
CA VAL A 365 22.09 -14.07 15.23
C VAL A 365 22.56 -13.50 13.89
N ARG A 366 22.23 -14.21 12.80
CA ARG A 366 22.73 -13.92 11.45
C ARG A 366 21.58 -13.75 10.46
N ALA A 367 21.66 -12.73 9.61
CA ALA A 367 20.67 -12.44 8.58
C ALA A 367 21.36 -12.09 7.24
N VAL A 368 20.81 -12.54 6.12
CA VAL A 368 21.32 -12.25 4.77
C VAL A 368 20.51 -11.12 4.14
N VAL A 369 21.17 -10.10 3.60
CA VAL A 369 20.50 -8.97 2.94
C VAL A 369 19.72 -9.47 1.71
N LEU A 370 18.42 -9.18 1.68
CA LEU A 370 17.50 -9.54 0.61
C LEU A 370 17.32 -8.39 -0.38
N GLN A 371 16.98 -7.19 0.08
CA GLN A 371 16.72 -6.04 -0.79
C GLN A 371 17.37 -4.78 -0.20
N THR A 372 17.78 -3.86 -1.08
CA THR A 372 18.43 -2.60 -0.67
C THR A 372 17.80 -1.38 -1.34
N GLY A 373 17.89 -0.22 -0.68
CA GLY A 373 17.44 1.08 -1.18
C GLY A 373 15.95 1.13 -1.50
N PHE A 374 15.60 1.69 -2.66
CA PHE A 374 14.20 1.80 -3.12
C PHE A 374 13.53 0.45 -3.45
N ASN A 375 14.24 -0.67 -3.38
CA ASN A 375 13.65 -1.99 -3.56
C ASN A 375 13.05 -2.57 -2.28
N THR A 376 13.45 -2.09 -1.10
CA THR A 376 12.92 -2.55 0.19
C THR A 376 11.45 -2.18 0.34
N ALA A 377 10.74 -2.82 1.29
CA ALA A 377 9.37 -2.46 1.62
C ALA A 377 9.21 -0.96 1.94
N LYS A 378 10.08 -0.41 2.80
CA LYS A 378 10.12 1.04 3.11
C LYS A 378 10.41 1.89 1.87
N GLY A 379 11.40 1.48 1.08
CA GLY A 379 11.80 2.18 -0.13
C GLY A 379 10.69 2.25 -1.18
N ASP A 380 9.90 1.19 -1.32
CA ASP A 380 8.80 1.13 -2.27
C ASP A 380 7.61 2.01 -1.84
N LEU A 381 7.34 2.12 -0.53
CA LEU A 381 6.39 3.08 0.02
C LEU A 381 6.82 4.52 -0.32
N VAL A 382 8.08 4.89 -0.03
CA VAL A 382 8.63 6.21 -0.35
C VAL A 382 8.59 6.49 -1.86
N ARG A 383 8.93 5.49 -2.69
CA ARG A 383 8.86 5.59 -4.16
C ARG A 383 7.44 5.88 -4.64
N SER A 384 6.46 5.19 -4.05
CA SER A 384 5.04 5.36 -4.37
C SER A 384 4.52 6.75 -4.03
N ILE A 385 5.05 7.38 -2.97
CA ILE A 385 4.75 8.78 -2.60
C ILE A 385 5.38 9.76 -3.61
N LEU A 386 6.59 9.48 -4.09
CA LEU A 386 7.29 10.33 -5.07
C LEU A 386 6.72 10.23 -6.49
N TYR A 387 6.20 9.07 -6.86
CA TYR A 387 5.67 8.78 -8.19
C TYR A 387 4.25 8.21 -8.09
N PRO A 388 3.26 9.00 -7.63
CA PRO A 388 1.89 8.54 -7.51
C PRO A 388 1.28 8.27 -8.88
N LYS A 389 0.35 7.30 -8.93
CA LYS A 389 -0.47 7.04 -10.11
C LYS A 389 -1.23 8.30 -10.51
N ALA A 390 -1.26 8.60 -11.82
CA ALA A 390 -2.00 9.75 -12.30
C ALA A 390 -3.51 9.54 -12.07
N MET A 391 -4.22 10.61 -11.69
CA MET A 391 -5.64 10.58 -11.37
C MET A 391 -6.45 11.35 -12.41
N SER A 392 -7.59 10.82 -12.84
CA SER A 392 -8.47 11.43 -13.85
C SER A 392 -9.32 12.48 -13.21
N PHE A 393 -8.79 13.69 -13.04
CA PHE A 393 -9.66 14.79 -12.69
C PHE A 393 -10.44 15.28 -13.91
N LYS A 394 -11.63 14.71 -14.10
CA LYS A 394 -12.56 15.04 -15.19
C LYS A 394 -12.77 16.56 -15.32
N LEU A 395 -12.86 17.28 -14.20
CA LEU A 395 -13.01 18.73 -14.19
C LEU A 395 -11.81 19.46 -14.81
N TYR A 396 -10.57 19.07 -14.52
CA TYR A 396 -9.40 19.73 -15.13
C TYR A 396 -9.31 19.44 -16.63
N ARG A 397 -9.61 18.20 -17.04
CA ARG A 397 -9.69 17.82 -18.45
C ARG A 397 -10.76 18.61 -19.20
N ASP A 398 -11.95 18.71 -18.62
CA ASP A 398 -13.06 19.44 -19.22
C ASP A 398 -12.83 20.96 -19.17
N ALA A 399 -12.15 21.47 -18.14
CA ALA A 399 -11.69 22.86 -18.07
C ALA A 399 -10.68 23.19 -19.19
N ILE A 400 -9.72 22.30 -19.47
CA ILE A 400 -8.80 22.45 -20.61
C ILE A 400 -9.56 22.41 -21.93
N ARG A 401 -10.50 21.48 -22.12
CA ARG A 401 -11.32 21.41 -23.34
C ARG A 401 -12.14 22.67 -23.55
N PHE A 402 -12.74 23.19 -22.49
CA PHE A 402 -13.47 24.45 -22.51
C PHE A 402 -12.55 25.65 -22.82
N LEU A 403 -11.35 25.68 -22.22
CA LEU A 403 -10.35 26.70 -22.52
C LEU A 403 -9.94 26.67 -24.00
N LEU A 404 -9.75 25.48 -24.57
CA LEU A 404 -9.48 25.31 -26.00
C LEU A 404 -10.66 25.80 -26.87
N CYS A 405 -11.90 25.61 -26.42
CA CYS A 405 -13.07 26.17 -27.09
C CYS A 405 -13.07 27.71 -27.06
N LEU A 406 -12.77 28.32 -25.90
CA LEU A 406 -12.63 29.78 -25.79
C LEU A 406 -11.55 30.31 -26.72
N VAL A 407 -10.36 29.69 -26.75
CA VAL A 407 -9.28 30.03 -27.68
C VAL A 407 -9.75 29.90 -29.14
N GLY A 408 -10.48 28.83 -29.49
CA GLY A 408 -11.05 28.66 -30.83
C GLY A 408 -12.06 29.75 -31.21
N THR A 409 -12.88 30.23 -30.28
CA THR A 409 -13.76 31.38 -30.54
C THR A 409 -12.99 32.69 -30.63
N ALA A 410 -11.91 32.83 -29.87
CA ALA A 410 -11.04 33.99 -29.87
C ALA A 410 -10.26 34.12 -31.18
N THR A 411 -9.81 33.00 -31.77
CA THR A 411 -9.13 33.02 -33.08
C THR A 411 -10.06 33.46 -34.20
N ILE A 412 -11.34 33.07 -34.16
CA ILE A 412 -12.35 33.59 -35.10
C ILE A 412 -12.53 35.10 -34.92
N GLY A 413 -12.62 35.56 -33.67
CA GLY A 413 -12.69 36.99 -33.34
C GLY A 413 -11.45 37.77 -33.80
N MET A 414 -10.26 37.20 -33.64
CA MET A 414 -8.99 37.75 -34.11
C MET A 414 -8.99 37.90 -35.63
N VAL A 415 -9.40 36.88 -36.39
CA VAL A 415 -9.48 36.95 -37.86
C VAL A 415 -10.46 38.02 -38.32
N TYR A 416 -11.63 38.11 -37.68
CA TYR A 416 -12.60 39.17 -37.97
C TYR A 416 -12.02 40.57 -37.71
N THR A 417 -11.40 40.75 -36.54
CA THR A 417 -10.79 42.02 -36.13
C THR A 417 -9.69 42.43 -37.11
N LEU A 418 -8.83 41.47 -37.50
CA LEU A 418 -7.82 41.66 -38.53
C LEU A 418 -8.43 42.13 -39.86
N CYS A 419 -9.49 41.46 -40.35
CA CYS A 419 -10.16 41.86 -41.58
C CYS A 419 -10.75 43.27 -41.51
N VAL A 420 -11.42 43.64 -40.41
CA VAL A 420 -12.05 44.95 -40.25
C VAL A 420 -11.01 46.07 -40.21
N TYR A 421 -9.93 45.91 -39.43
CA TYR A 421 -8.90 46.94 -39.31
C TYR A 421 -8.06 47.08 -40.58
N VAL A 422 -7.76 45.97 -41.29
CA VAL A 422 -7.10 46.02 -42.62
C VAL A 422 -7.98 46.74 -43.64
N LEU A 423 -9.29 46.48 -43.67
CA LEU A 423 -10.22 47.18 -44.56
C LEU A 423 -10.38 48.67 -44.20
N SER A 424 -10.17 49.02 -42.94
CA SER A 424 -10.25 50.42 -42.44
C SER A 424 -8.97 51.22 -42.72
N GLY A 425 -7.90 50.61 -43.23
CA GLY A 425 -6.67 51.30 -43.61
C GLY A 425 -5.75 51.70 -42.44
N GLU A 426 -5.89 51.03 -41.29
CA GLU A 426 -5.09 51.26 -40.08
C GLU A 426 -3.64 50.77 -40.22
N SER A 427 -2.75 51.25 -39.34
CA SER A 427 -1.35 50.86 -39.37
C SER A 427 -1.20 49.34 -39.10
N PRO A 428 -0.31 48.63 -39.81
CA PRO A 428 -0.16 47.19 -39.62
C PRO A 428 0.33 46.82 -38.22
N GLU A 429 1.02 47.73 -37.52
CA GLU A 429 1.43 47.53 -36.12
C GLU A 429 0.23 47.50 -35.18
N ASP A 430 -0.66 48.48 -35.29
CA ASP A 430 -1.85 48.59 -34.42
C ASP A 430 -2.86 47.47 -34.71
N VAL A 431 -3.01 47.12 -35.99
CA VAL A 431 -3.82 45.99 -36.45
C VAL A 431 -3.38 44.68 -35.77
N VAL A 432 -2.07 44.41 -35.71
CA VAL A 432 -1.53 43.19 -35.10
C VAL A 432 -1.71 43.20 -33.58
N LYS A 433 -1.45 44.33 -32.91
CA LYS A 433 -1.62 44.46 -31.45
C LYS A 433 -3.08 44.21 -31.04
N LYS A 434 -4.03 44.92 -31.65
CA LYS A 434 -5.47 44.78 -31.37
C LYS A 434 -5.99 43.37 -31.70
N ALA A 435 -5.50 42.74 -32.77
CA ALA A 435 -5.89 41.37 -33.11
C ALA A 435 -5.42 40.35 -32.05
N LEU A 436 -4.17 40.48 -31.57
CA LEU A 436 -3.62 39.60 -30.54
C LEU A 436 -4.26 39.82 -29.16
N ASP A 437 -4.73 41.04 -28.85
CA ASP A 437 -5.43 41.34 -27.59
C ASP A 437 -6.78 40.61 -27.46
N VAL A 438 -7.44 40.26 -28.57
CA VAL A 438 -8.65 39.41 -28.52
C VAL A 438 -8.36 38.04 -27.88
N ILE A 439 -7.14 37.52 -28.04
CA ILE A 439 -6.72 36.25 -27.45
C ILE A 439 -6.44 36.40 -25.95
N THR A 440 -5.79 37.50 -25.53
CA THR A 440 -5.50 37.79 -24.10
C THR A 440 -6.78 37.98 -23.30
N ILE A 441 -7.81 38.62 -23.87
CA ILE A 441 -9.14 38.79 -23.28
C ILE A 441 -9.86 37.45 -23.08
N ALA A 442 -9.66 36.50 -23.99
CA ALA A 442 -10.39 35.24 -23.97
C ALA A 442 -9.93 34.26 -22.87
N VAL A 443 -8.67 34.35 -22.43
CA VAL A 443 -8.10 33.45 -21.42
C VAL A 443 -7.79 34.25 -20.16
N PRO A 444 -8.57 34.12 -19.08
CA PRO A 444 -8.40 34.94 -17.89
C PRO A 444 -7.10 34.59 -17.17
N PRO A 445 -6.13 35.52 -17.06
CA PRO A 445 -4.81 35.23 -16.50
C PRO A 445 -4.90 34.81 -15.02
N ALA A 446 -5.87 35.33 -14.27
CA ALA A 446 -6.02 35.05 -12.85
C ALA A 446 -6.53 33.63 -12.52
N LEU A 447 -6.99 32.84 -13.51
CA LEU A 447 -7.71 31.59 -13.27
C LEU A 447 -6.93 30.56 -12.40
N PRO A 448 -5.65 30.25 -12.66
CA PRO A 448 -4.93 29.23 -11.86
C PRO A 448 -4.66 29.67 -10.42
N ALA A 449 -4.32 30.95 -10.22
CA ALA A 449 -4.07 31.52 -8.89
C ALA A 449 -5.36 31.49 -8.05
N ALA A 450 -6.48 31.79 -8.69
CA ALA A 450 -7.79 31.80 -8.06
C ALA A 450 -8.19 30.37 -7.62
N LEU A 451 -8.06 29.37 -8.50
CA LEU A 451 -8.33 27.96 -8.17
C LEU A 451 -7.43 27.44 -7.03
N THR A 452 -6.14 27.76 -7.07
CA THR A 452 -5.17 27.33 -6.04
C THR A 452 -5.50 27.93 -4.67
N THR A 453 -5.92 29.20 -4.64
CA THR A 453 -6.31 29.90 -3.42
C THR A 453 -7.47 29.20 -2.71
N GLY A 454 -8.49 28.77 -3.45
CA GLY A 454 -9.63 28.02 -2.90
C GLY A 454 -9.21 26.73 -2.19
N ILE A 455 -8.29 25.97 -2.79
CA ILE A 455 -7.75 24.72 -2.23
C ILE A 455 -6.93 25.00 -0.95
N ILE A 456 -6.11 26.04 -0.94
CA ILE A 456 -5.30 26.42 0.24
C ILE A 456 -6.20 26.76 1.44
N TYR A 457 -7.30 27.49 1.22
CA TYR A 457 -8.25 27.79 2.29
C TYR A 457 -8.93 26.53 2.83
N ALA A 458 -9.32 25.59 1.96
CA ALA A 458 -9.88 24.31 2.38
C ALA A 458 -8.86 23.49 3.19
N GLN A 459 -7.61 23.41 2.74
CA GLN A 459 -6.53 22.72 3.45
C GLN A 459 -6.28 23.32 4.84
N ARG A 460 -6.31 24.65 4.98
CA ARG A 460 -6.18 25.32 6.28
C ARG A 460 -7.33 24.99 7.22
N ARG A 461 -8.57 24.90 6.73
CA ARG A 461 -9.75 24.51 7.54
C ARG A 461 -9.67 23.05 8.00
N LEU A 462 -9.26 22.14 7.12
CA LEU A 462 -9.02 20.73 7.46
C LEU A 462 -7.94 20.59 8.53
N LYS A 463 -6.82 21.31 8.39
CA LYS A 463 -5.73 21.30 9.37
C LYS A 463 -6.18 21.77 10.76
N LYS A 464 -7.09 22.75 10.84
CA LYS A 464 -7.68 23.19 12.12
C LYS A 464 -8.50 22.10 12.82
N ARG A 465 -9.04 21.14 12.06
CA ARG A 465 -9.77 19.97 12.58
C ARG A 465 -8.87 18.75 12.82
N GLY A 466 -7.55 18.89 12.73
CA GLY A 466 -6.62 17.77 12.92
C GLY A 466 -6.51 16.81 11.74
N ILE A 467 -7.02 17.19 10.56
CA ILE A 467 -6.90 16.41 9.32
C ILE A 467 -5.77 17.01 8.47
N PHE A 468 -4.71 16.24 8.27
CA PHE A 468 -3.56 16.63 7.47
C PHE A 468 -3.69 16.09 6.05
N CYS A 469 -3.28 16.90 5.08
CA CYS A 469 -3.35 16.57 3.66
C CYS A 469 -1.97 16.72 3.03
N ILE A 470 -1.46 15.64 2.42
CA ILE A 470 -0.17 15.63 1.70
C ILE A 470 -0.37 16.13 0.26
N SER A 471 -1.51 15.81 -0.37
CA SER A 471 -1.80 16.11 -1.77
C SER A 471 -3.04 17.02 -1.92
N PRO A 472 -2.90 18.36 -1.92
CA PRO A 472 -4.03 19.31 -1.86
C PRO A 472 -5.06 19.14 -2.99
N GLN A 473 -4.64 18.71 -4.18
CA GLN A 473 -5.55 18.47 -5.31
C GLN A 473 -6.60 17.39 -5.02
N ARG A 474 -6.31 16.42 -4.14
CA ARG A 474 -7.25 15.36 -3.75
C ARG A 474 -8.40 15.88 -2.88
N ILE A 475 -8.31 17.09 -2.32
CA ILE A 475 -9.41 17.71 -1.55
C ILE A 475 -10.65 17.86 -2.42
N ASN A 476 -10.51 18.28 -3.68
CA ASN A 476 -11.64 18.42 -4.60
C ASN A 476 -12.28 17.06 -4.96
N VAL A 477 -11.48 15.99 -5.01
CA VAL A 477 -11.95 14.63 -5.29
C VAL A 477 -12.81 14.10 -4.15
N CYS A 478 -12.54 14.51 -2.91
CA CYS A 478 -13.36 14.17 -1.74
C CYS A 478 -14.82 14.62 -1.89
N GLY A 479 -15.07 15.68 -2.66
CA GLY A 479 -16.42 16.16 -2.93
C GLY A 479 -17.25 15.25 -3.85
N GLN A 480 -16.59 14.38 -4.63
CA GLN A 480 -17.22 13.49 -5.61
C GLN A 480 -17.37 12.04 -5.09
N LEU A 481 -16.93 11.76 -3.87
CA LEU A 481 -17.04 10.43 -3.27
C LEU A 481 -18.50 9.96 -3.24
N ASN A 482 -18.72 8.77 -3.81
CA ASN A 482 -20.01 8.09 -3.82
C ASN A 482 -19.96 6.73 -3.11
N LEU A 483 -18.77 6.20 -2.84
CA LEU A 483 -18.54 4.96 -2.11
C LEU A 483 -17.37 5.14 -1.13
N VAL A 484 -17.56 4.75 0.12
CA VAL A 484 -16.50 4.71 1.14
C VAL A 484 -16.37 3.29 1.68
N CYS A 485 -15.18 2.73 1.52
CA CYS A 485 -14.76 1.48 2.12
C CYS A 485 -14.20 1.74 3.52
N PHE A 486 -14.62 0.94 4.50
CA PHE A 486 -14.14 0.98 5.87
C PHE A 486 -13.51 -0.35 6.24
N ASP A 487 -12.32 -0.31 6.87
CA ASP A 487 -11.86 -1.46 7.65
C ASP A 487 -12.70 -1.62 8.92
N LYS A 488 -12.74 -2.84 9.47
CA LYS A 488 -13.55 -3.14 10.67
C LYS A 488 -12.75 -2.92 11.95
N THR A 489 -11.58 -3.54 12.07
CA THR A 489 -10.82 -3.60 13.32
C THR A 489 -10.01 -2.32 13.44
N GLY A 490 -10.07 -1.63 14.58
CA GLY A 490 -9.34 -0.36 14.79
C GLY A 490 -9.86 0.84 14.01
N THR A 491 -10.70 0.62 12.99
CA THR A 491 -11.45 1.67 12.30
C THR A 491 -12.88 1.82 12.84
N LEU A 492 -13.76 0.83 12.64
CA LEU A 492 -15.16 0.86 13.11
C LEU A 492 -15.32 0.38 14.56
N THR A 493 -14.51 -0.58 14.97
CA THR A 493 -14.43 -1.11 16.34
C THR A 493 -13.22 -0.53 17.07
N CYS A 494 -13.22 -0.57 18.41
CA CYS A 494 -12.08 -0.15 19.21
C CYS A 494 -10.83 -1.03 18.93
N ASP A 495 -9.65 -0.46 19.18
CA ASP A 495 -8.35 -1.16 19.16
C ASP A 495 -8.22 -2.04 20.40
N GLY A 496 -8.86 -3.21 20.37
CA GLY A 496 -8.83 -4.15 21.49
C GLY A 496 -9.96 -5.17 21.44
N LEU A 497 -9.70 -6.34 22.01
CA LEU A 497 -10.69 -7.38 22.24
C LEU A 497 -10.90 -7.47 23.75
N ASP A 498 -12.14 -7.30 24.21
CA ASP A 498 -12.43 -7.52 25.63
C ASP A 498 -12.83 -8.98 25.84
N LEU A 499 -12.27 -9.60 26.90
CA LEU A 499 -12.61 -10.97 27.24
C LEU A 499 -13.96 -11.00 27.94
N TRP A 500 -14.99 -11.51 27.25
CA TRP A 500 -16.34 -11.59 27.79
C TRP A 500 -16.53 -12.81 28.70
N GLY A 501 -16.00 -13.97 28.27
CA GLY A 501 -16.15 -15.23 29.02
C GLY A 501 -15.46 -16.42 28.38
N VAL A 502 -15.50 -17.56 29.09
CA VAL A 502 -15.06 -18.87 28.59
C VAL A 502 -16.20 -19.88 28.75
N VAL A 503 -16.37 -20.75 27.77
CA VAL A 503 -17.28 -21.91 27.82
C VAL A 503 -16.43 -23.16 27.96
N PRO A 504 -16.28 -23.73 29.17
CA PRO A 504 -15.50 -24.94 29.39
C PRO A 504 -16.20 -26.15 28.74
N CYS A 505 -15.41 -27.14 28.34
CA CYS A 505 -15.89 -28.44 27.91
C CYS A 505 -15.33 -29.53 28.84
N ASP A 506 -16.19 -30.41 29.33
CA ASP A 506 -15.80 -31.62 30.07
C ASP A 506 -16.47 -32.85 29.46
N LYS A 507 -15.65 -33.86 29.13
CA LYS A 507 -16.06 -35.21 28.66
C LYS A 507 -17.34 -35.23 27.83
N ASN A 508 -17.38 -34.45 26.73
CA ASN A 508 -18.45 -34.40 25.72
C ASN A 508 -19.63 -33.42 25.99
N GLY A 509 -19.54 -32.54 26.99
CA GLY A 509 -20.55 -31.50 27.24
C GLY A 509 -19.96 -30.12 27.56
N PHE A 510 -20.60 -29.06 27.07
CA PHE A 510 -20.29 -27.69 27.51
C PHE A 510 -20.81 -27.45 28.93
N GLN A 511 -20.00 -26.78 29.74
CA GLN A 511 -20.38 -26.31 31.07
C GLN A 511 -21.01 -24.91 31.00
N GLU A 512 -21.50 -24.42 32.14
CA GLU A 512 -21.98 -23.04 32.24
C GLU A 512 -20.88 -22.04 31.87
N VAL A 513 -21.28 -20.98 31.18
CA VAL A 513 -20.40 -19.89 30.76
C VAL A 513 -19.79 -19.22 31.99
N HIS A 514 -18.46 -19.21 32.06
CA HIS A 514 -17.74 -18.41 33.03
C HIS A 514 -17.53 -17.00 32.47
N SER A 515 -18.35 -16.03 32.89
CA SER A 515 -18.17 -14.63 32.50
C SER A 515 -17.23 -13.90 33.45
N PHE A 516 -16.23 -13.21 32.88
CA PHE A 516 -15.27 -12.42 33.64
C PHE A 516 -15.84 -11.07 34.10
N ALA A 517 -16.98 -10.63 33.55
CA ALA A 517 -17.68 -9.41 33.98
C ALA A 517 -18.16 -9.45 35.45
N LEU A 518 -18.30 -10.66 36.01
CA LEU A 518 -18.71 -10.89 37.41
C LEU A 518 -17.54 -10.92 38.41
N GLY A 519 -16.29 -10.73 37.95
CA GLY A 519 -15.11 -10.66 38.83
C GLY A 519 -14.70 -11.97 39.49
N LYS A 520 -15.23 -13.12 39.04
CA LYS A 520 -14.86 -14.45 39.56
C LYS A 520 -13.59 -14.97 38.87
N ALA A 521 -12.60 -15.39 39.65
CA ALA A 521 -11.41 -16.06 39.13
C ALA A 521 -11.77 -17.43 38.52
N LEU A 522 -11.14 -17.77 37.40
CA LEU A 522 -11.31 -19.07 36.74
C LEU A 522 -10.66 -20.17 37.60
N PRO A 523 -11.35 -21.29 37.91
CA PRO A 523 -10.75 -22.38 38.67
C PRO A 523 -9.56 -22.99 37.93
N TRP A 524 -8.60 -23.53 38.69
CA TRP A 524 -7.45 -24.22 38.09
C TRP A 524 -7.89 -25.47 37.32
N GLY A 525 -7.31 -25.64 36.14
CA GLY A 525 -7.52 -26.78 35.26
C GLY A 525 -6.78 -26.59 33.94
N PRO A 526 -6.84 -27.56 33.02
CA PRO A 526 -6.14 -27.49 31.73
C PRO A 526 -6.53 -26.26 30.89
N LEU A 527 -7.76 -25.76 31.04
CA LEU A 527 -8.24 -24.54 30.39
C LEU A 527 -7.54 -23.27 30.91
N CYS A 528 -7.39 -23.16 32.24
CA CYS A 528 -6.65 -22.06 32.87
C CYS A 528 -5.16 -22.12 32.51
N ALA A 529 -4.59 -23.32 32.51
CA ALA A 529 -3.21 -23.56 32.04
C ALA A 529 -3.03 -23.17 30.57
N ALA A 530 -4.00 -23.48 29.70
CA ALA A 530 -3.98 -23.08 28.29
C ALA A 530 -4.03 -21.56 28.12
N MET A 531 -4.89 -20.86 28.87
CA MET A 531 -4.97 -19.39 28.84
C MET A 531 -3.70 -18.72 29.38
N ALA A 532 -3.07 -19.30 30.40
CA ALA A 532 -1.87 -18.75 31.01
C ALA A 532 -0.60 -19.00 30.20
N SER A 533 -0.55 -20.03 29.36
CA SER A 533 0.69 -20.48 28.70
C SER A 533 0.66 -20.49 27.17
N CYS A 534 -0.50 -20.63 26.54
CA CYS A 534 -0.63 -20.66 25.08
C CYS A 534 -0.67 -19.24 24.51
N HIS A 535 0.42 -18.48 24.65
CA HIS A 535 0.50 -17.10 24.18
C HIS A 535 1.86 -16.79 23.52
N SER A 536 1.90 -15.73 22.72
CA SER A 536 3.16 -15.19 22.18
C SER A 536 3.64 -13.93 22.91
N LEU A 537 3.15 -13.69 24.13
CA LEU A 537 3.57 -12.58 24.98
C LEU A 537 5.06 -12.66 25.30
N ILE A 538 5.67 -11.49 25.46
CA ILE A 538 7.07 -11.31 25.81
C ILE A 538 7.18 -10.36 27.00
N LEU A 539 8.16 -10.60 27.87
CA LEU A 539 8.50 -9.71 28.96
C LEU A 539 9.65 -8.80 28.51
N LEU A 540 9.38 -7.51 28.36
CA LEU A 540 10.35 -6.48 27.98
C LEU A 540 10.34 -5.38 29.05
N ASP A 541 11.49 -5.13 29.67
CA ASP A 541 11.66 -4.10 30.71
C ASP A 541 10.57 -4.20 31.81
N ASP A 542 10.30 -5.41 32.31
CA ASP A 542 9.25 -5.77 33.28
C ASP A 542 7.79 -5.48 32.84
N THR A 543 7.59 -5.11 31.56
CA THR A 543 6.27 -4.95 30.95
C THR A 543 5.95 -6.12 30.04
N ILE A 544 4.73 -6.66 30.17
CA ILE A 544 4.24 -7.71 29.29
C ILE A 544 3.73 -7.06 28.01
N GLN A 545 4.30 -7.44 26.87
CA GLN A 545 3.93 -6.95 25.56
C GLN A 545 3.59 -8.12 24.62
N GLY A 546 2.71 -7.89 23.66
CA GLY A 546 2.35 -8.86 22.63
C GLY A 546 0.94 -8.60 22.11
N ASP A 547 0.32 -9.61 21.52
CA ASP A 547 -1.02 -9.49 20.93
C ASP A 547 -2.05 -9.10 22.01
N PRO A 548 -2.93 -8.10 21.76
CA PRO A 548 -3.94 -7.66 22.73
C PRO A 548 -4.85 -8.79 23.22
N LEU A 549 -5.16 -9.77 22.37
CA LEU A 549 -5.94 -10.94 22.73
C LEU A 549 -5.21 -11.78 23.78
N ASP A 550 -3.93 -12.03 23.53
CA ASP A 550 -3.08 -12.81 24.42
C ASP A 550 -2.89 -12.11 25.74
N LEU A 551 -2.73 -10.78 25.71
CA LEU A 551 -2.60 -9.95 26.89
C LEU A 551 -3.87 -10.05 27.75
N LYS A 552 -5.05 -9.88 27.15
CA LYS A 552 -6.34 -9.97 27.85
C LYS A 552 -6.63 -11.37 28.39
N MET A 553 -6.28 -12.39 27.62
CA MET A 553 -6.35 -13.79 28.06
C MET A 553 -5.45 -14.04 29.26
N PHE A 554 -4.20 -13.53 29.24
CA PHE A 554 -3.25 -13.68 30.33
C PHE A 554 -3.65 -12.89 31.59
N GLU A 555 -4.04 -11.61 31.43
CA GLU A 555 -4.55 -10.75 32.50
C GLU A 555 -5.72 -11.41 33.25
N ALA A 556 -6.63 -12.06 32.52
CA ALA A 556 -7.79 -12.75 33.09
C ALA A 556 -7.43 -13.96 33.97
N THR A 557 -6.27 -14.58 33.77
CA THR A 557 -5.81 -15.68 34.63
C THR A 557 -5.25 -15.20 35.98
N ALA A 558 -4.85 -13.94 36.07
CA ALA A 558 -4.10 -13.37 37.20
C ALA A 558 -2.75 -14.05 37.50
N TRP A 559 -2.09 -14.61 36.48
CA TRP A 559 -0.73 -15.15 36.58
C TRP A 559 0.32 -14.05 36.33
N GLU A 560 1.56 -14.34 36.67
CA GLU A 560 2.71 -13.46 36.46
C GLU A 560 3.81 -14.15 35.66
N MET A 561 4.48 -13.39 34.81
CA MET A 561 5.49 -13.87 33.89
C MET A 561 6.87 -13.42 34.37
N THR A 562 7.80 -14.37 34.42
CA THR A 562 9.20 -14.14 34.82
C THR A 562 10.14 -14.85 33.84
N VAL A 563 11.37 -14.37 33.70
CA VAL A 563 12.41 -15.08 32.95
C VAL A 563 13.18 -15.95 33.93
N SER A 564 13.50 -17.19 33.55
CA SER A 564 14.31 -18.07 34.38
C SER A 564 15.71 -17.48 34.58
N GLU A 565 16.07 -17.17 35.83
CA GLU A 565 17.43 -16.86 36.24
C GLU A 565 18.30 -18.13 36.24
N ASP A 566 19.64 -17.97 36.16
CA ASP A 566 20.62 -19.06 36.04
C ASP A 566 20.56 -20.09 37.22
N ASP A 567 19.89 -19.75 38.32
CA ASP A 567 19.75 -20.60 39.52
C ASP A 567 18.60 -21.63 39.46
N PHE A 568 17.77 -21.64 38.40
CA PHE A 568 16.73 -22.67 38.20
C PHE A 568 17.34 -23.96 37.60
N HIS A 569 17.91 -24.80 38.46
CA HIS A 569 18.45 -26.12 38.09
C HIS A 569 17.35 -27.17 37.76
N LEU A 570 16.57 -26.96 36.69
CA LEU A 570 15.79 -28.04 36.08
C LEU A 570 16.58 -28.66 34.90
N LYS A 571 16.86 -29.97 34.98
CA LYS A 571 17.51 -30.72 33.89
C LYS A 571 16.69 -30.61 32.59
N GLY A 572 17.26 -30.00 31.55
CA GLY A 572 16.68 -29.95 30.21
C GLY A 572 15.92 -28.67 29.85
N VAL A 573 15.91 -27.66 30.73
CA VAL A 573 15.33 -26.34 30.43
C VAL A 573 16.42 -25.42 29.82
N PRO A 574 16.14 -24.76 28.68
CA PRO A 574 17.09 -23.80 28.10
C PRO A 574 17.26 -22.57 29.00
N ALA A 575 18.48 -22.05 29.12
CA ALA A 575 18.74 -20.79 29.82
C ALA A 575 17.90 -19.65 29.23
N HIS A 576 17.34 -18.76 30.07
CA HIS A 576 16.42 -17.68 29.69
C HIS A 576 15.05 -18.13 29.14
N ALA A 577 14.56 -19.32 29.54
CA ALA A 577 13.19 -19.73 29.26
C ALA A 577 12.17 -18.85 29.99
N MET A 578 10.99 -18.67 29.37
CA MET A 578 9.88 -17.94 29.96
C MET A 578 9.15 -18.83 30.95
N VAL A 579 8.99 -18.34 32.18
CA VAL A 579 8.35 -19.05 33.28
C VAL A 579 7.11 -18.27 33.74
N VAL A 580 5.97 -18.94 33.71
CA VAL A 580 4.69 -18.39 34.16
C VAL A 580 4.38 -18.95 35.54
N LYS A 581 4.12 -18.08 36.52
CA LYS A 581 3.88 -18.43 37.93
C LYS A 581 2.57 -17.81 38.43
N PRO A 582 1.85 -18.46 39.35
CA PRO A 582 0.61 -17.90 39.91
C PRO A 582 0.90 -16.72 40.87
N ARG A 583 0.07 -15.66 40.83
CA ARG A 583 0.14 -14.56 41.82
C ARG A 583 -0.36 -15.00 43.20
N LYS A 584 -0.01 -14.26 44.26
CA LYS A 584 -0.44 -14.50 45.67
C LYS A 584 -1.95 -14.77 45.93
N PRO A 585 -2.94 -14.29 45.14
CA PRO A 585 -4.34 -14.71 45.32
C PRO A 585 -4.68 -16.06 44.64
N ALA A 586 -3.79 -16.60 43.80
CA ALA A 586 -3.88 -17.92 43.16
C ALA A 586 -3.03 -19.00 43.89
N SER A 587 -2.63 -18.75 45.15
CA SER A 587 -1.78 -19.66 45.95
C SER A 587 -2.42 -21.01 46.33
N GLN A 588 -3.62 -21.33 45.85
CA GLN A 588 -4.24 -22.66 45.98
C GLN A 588 -4.02 -23.57 44.76
N VAL A 589 -3.24 -23.13 43.77
CA VAL A 589 -2.94 -23.90 42.56
C VAL A 589 -1.85 -24.96 42.86
N PRO A 590 -2.02 -26.24 42.45
CA PRO A 590 -1.10 -27.34 42.74
C PRO A 590 0.24 -27.29 41.97
N VAL A 591 0.47 -26.26 41.16
CA VAL A 591 1.63 -26.15 40.26
C VAL A 591 2.46 -24.92 40.64
N GLU A 592 3.76 -25.11 40.89
CA GLU A 592 4.69 -24.03 41.26
C GLU A 592 5.00 -23.07 40.10
N GLY A 593 4.90 -23.55 38.86
CA GLY A 593 5.06 -22.76 37.65
C GLY A 593 5.06 -23.61 36.37
N MET A 594 4.96 -22.93 35.22
CA MET A 594 5.00 -23.54 33.88
C MET A 594 6.13 -22.91 33.08
N VAL A 595 6.97 -23.75 32.46
CA VAL A 595 8.07 -23.30 31.59
C VAL A 595 7.69 -23.49 30.13
N ILE A 596 7.74 -22.42 29.34
CA ILE A 596 7.48 -22.47 27.90
C ILE A 596 8.75 -22.99 27.20
N LEU A 597 8.69 -24.19 26.61
CA LEU A 597 9.82 -24.83 25.94
C LEU A 597 9.91 -24.47 24.47
N HIS A 598 8.78 -24.53 23.76
CA HIS A 598 8.73 -24.27 22.33
C HIS A 598 7.40 -23.66 21.91
N GLN A 599 7.42 -22.78 20.91
CA GLN A 599 6.24 -22.11 20.39
C GLN A 599 6.15 -22.26 18.87
N PHE A 600 5.02 -22.73 18.39
CA PHE A 600 4.59 -22.63 16.99
C PHE A 600 3.69 -21.40 16.86
N PRO A 601 4.22 -20.27 16.34
CA PRO A 601 3.49 -19.01 16.33
C PRO A 601 2.24 -19.06 15.45
N PHE A 602 1.30 -18.16 15.74
CA PHE A 602 0.06 -18.03 14.98
C PHE A 602 0.33 -17.64 13.53
N SER A 603 -0.22 -18.42 12.58
CA SER A 603 -0.16 -18.12 11.14
C SER A 603 -1.57 -17.88 10.63
N SER A 604 -1.81 -16.78 9.90
CA SER A 604 -3.13 -16.48 9.33
C SER A 604 -3.59 -17.55 8.31
N ALA A 605 -2.67 -18.23 7.63
CA ALA A 605 -3.00 -19.34 6.74
C ALA A 605 -3.41 -20.61 7.52
N LEU A 606 -2.74 -20.90 8.63
CA LEU A 606 -3.01 -22.09 9.44
C LEU A 606 -4.14 -21.87 10.45
N GLN A 607 -4.40 -20.60 10.81
CA GLN A 607 -5.42 -20.10 11.75
C GLN A 607 -5.30 -20.69 13.16
N ARG A 608 -4.09 -21.03 13.58
CA ARG A 608 -3.81 -21.65 14.89
C ARG A 608 -2.38 -21.41 15.36
N MET A 609 -2.17 -21.47 16.67
CA MET A 609 -0.87 -21.56 17.32
C MET A 609 -0.84 -22.67 18.35
N THR A 610 0.36 -23.17 18.63
CA THR A 610 0.58 -24.29 19.55
C THR A 610 1.81 -24.01 20.39
N VAL A 611 1.76 -24.24 21.69
CA VAL A 611 2.87 -24.04 22.62
C VAL A 611 3.12 -25.34 23.38
N ILE A 612 4.40 -25.72 23.50
CA ILE A 612 4.85 -26.85 24.30
C ILE A 612 5.40 -26.30 25.61
N ILE A 613 4.86 -26.80 26.73
CA ILE A 613 5.26 -26.42 28.06
C ILE A 613 5.75 -27.63 28.87
N GLN A 614 6.49 -27.32 29.92
CA GLN A 614 6.86 -28.24 30.98
C GLN A 614 6.33 -27.68 32.30
N GLU A 615 5.45 -28.43 32.97
CA GLU A 615 5.09 -28.11 34.34
C GLU A 615 6.27 -28.39 35.28
N VAL A 616 6.52 -27.49 36.23
CA VAL A 616 7.59 -27.66 37.24
C VAL A 616 7.23 -28.84 38.13
N GLY A 617 7.94 -29.97 37.97
CA GLY A 617 7.66 -31.21 38.69
C GLY A 617 6.55 -32.09 38.09
N GLY A 618 6.01 -31.73 36.92
CA GLY A 618 4.91 -32.44 36.24
C GLY A 618 5.25 -32.93 34.84
N ASP A 619 4.20 -33.22 34.06
CA ASP A 619 4.29 -33.73 32.69
C ASP A 619 4.54 -32.62 31.65
N ARG A 620 4.93 -33.04 30.44
CA ARG A 620 5.00 -32.14 29.28
C ARG A 620 3.64 -32.02 28.63
N LEU A 621 3.21 -30.80 28.36
CA LEU A 621 1.90 -30.52 27.78
C LEU A 621 2.07 -29.68 26.51
N ALA A 622 1.23 -29.95 25.51
CA ALA A 622 1.06 -29.11 24.33
C ALA A 622 -0.32 -28.46 24.37
N PHE A 623 -0.36 -27.14 24.27
CA PHE A 623 -1.61 -26.37 24.20
C PHE A 623 -1.76 -25.74 22.83
N MET A 624 -2.94 -25.88 22.23
CA MET A 624 -3.31 -25.28 20.95
C MET A 624 -4.44 -24.26 21.16
N LYS A 625 -4.33 -23.12 20.48
CA LYS A 625 -5.45 -22.18 20.31
C LYS A 625 -5.60 -21.75 18.85
N GLY A 626 -6.83 -21.49 18.42
CA GLY A 626 -7.07 -21.05 17.05
C GLY A 626 -8.54 -20.93 16.67
N ALA A 627 -8.79 -20.84 15.36
CA ALA A 627 -10.14 -20.85 14.80
C ALA A 627 -10.88 -22.13 15.23
N PRO A 628 -12.12 -22.04 15.74
CA PRO A 628 -12.83 -23.18 16.30
C PRO A 628 -12.92 -24.38 15.35
N GLU A 629 -13.23 -24.15 14.07
CA GLU A 629 -13.37 -25.22 13.08
C GLU A 629 -12.03 -25.92 12.80
N ARG A 630 -10.92 -25.18 12.91
CA ARG A 630 -9.57 -25.71 12.68
C ARG A 630 -9.06 -26.49 13.88
N VAL A 631 -9.23 -25.98 15.09
CA VAL A 631 -8.80 -26.68 16.32
C VAL A 631 -9.55 -28.01 16.47
N VAL A 632 -10.87 -28.01 16.25
CA VAL A 632 -11.68 -29.23 16.31
C VAL A 632 -11.21 -30.30 15.33
N SER A 633 -10.73 -29.91 14.14
CA SER A 633 -10.21 -30.88 13.15
C SER A 633 -8.97 -31.66 13.62
N PHE A 634 -8.27 -31.19 14.66
CA PHE A 634 -7.13 -31.87 15.28
C PHE A 634 -7.46 -32.51 16.63
N CYS A 635 -8.71 -32.36 17.11
CA CYS A 635 -9.15 -32.93 18.38
C CYS A 635 -9.72 -34.34 18.19
N GLN A 636 -9.65 -35.14 19.26
CA GLN A 636 -10.28 -36.45 19.31
C GLN A 636 -11.81 -36.28 19.24
N PRO A 637 -12.52 -36.97 18.32
CA PRO A 637 -13.96 -36.81 18.13
C PRO A 637 -14.79 -37.04 19.40
N GLU A 638 -14.32 -37.90 20.30
CA GLU A 638 -14.97 -38.24 21.58
C GLU A 638 -14.98 -37.09 22.59
N THR A 639 -14.08 -36.12 22.42
CA THR A 639 -13.93 -34.97 23.33
C THR A 639 -14.73 -33.76 22.87
N VAL A 640 -15.20 -33.74 21.62
CA VAL A 640 -15.89 -32.61 21.00
C VAL A 640 -17.40 -32.80 21.18
N PRO A 641 -18.10 -31.88 21.88
CA PRO A 641 -19.55 -31.98 22.06
C PRO A 641 -20.30 -32.00 20.74
N THR A 642 -21.36 -32.81 20.66
CA THR A 642 -22.26 -32.83 19.48
C THR A 642 -22.95 -31.47 19.24
N SER A 643 -23.11 -30.67 20.30
CA SER A 643 -23.64 -29.30 20.26
C SER A 643 -22.62 -28.23 19.88
N PHE A 644 -21.38 -28.59 19.52
CA PHE A 644 -20.31 -27.65 19.17
C PHE A 644 -20.72 -26.61 18.12
N ILE A 645 -21.31 -27.06 17.01
CA ILE A 645 -21.69 -26.18 15.90
C ILE A 645 -22.79 -25.21 16.35
N SER A 646 -23.79 -25.70 17.09
CA SER A 646 -24.88 -24.84 17.59
C SER A 646 -24.38 -23.80 18.58
N GLU A 647 -23.50 -24.18 19.51
CA GLU A 647 -22.97 -23.27 20.53
C GLU A 647 -22.07 -22.20 19.89
N LEU A 648 -21.19 -22.61 18.97
CA LEU A 648 -20.38 -21.69 18.17
C LEU A 648 -21.26 -20.72 17.38
N GLN A 649 -22.35 -21.20 16.80
CA GLN A 649 -23.28 -20.38 16.02
C GLN A 649 -24.00 -19.34 16.90
N ILE A 650 -24.36 -19.67 18.14
CA ILE A 650 -24.99 -18.74 19.08
C ILE A 650 -24.10 -17.51 19.31
N TYR A 651 -22.83 -17.70 19.69
CA TYR A 651 -21.93 -16.59 19.98
C TYR A 651 -21.48 -15.84 18.72
N THR A 652 -21.20 -16.54 17.63
CA THR A 652 -20.79 -15.90 16.37
C THR A 652 -21.91 -15.06 15.75
N THR A 653 -23.17 -15.51 15.84
CA THR A 653 -24.35 -14.72 15.39
C THR A 653 -24.54 -13.47 16.24
N GLN A 654 -24.26 -13.54 17.55
CA GLN A 654 -24.28 -12.38 18.45
C GLN A 654 -23.12 -11.39 18.20
N GLY A 655 -22.16 -11.75 17.34
CA GLY A 655 -21.04 -10.90 16.91
C GLY A 655 -19.80 -11.03 17.79
N PHE A 656 -19.76 -12.03 18.67
CA PHE A 656 -18.55 -12.33 19.43
C PHE A 656 -17.50 -12.99 18.54
N ARG A 657 -16.23 -12.72 18.84
CA ARG A 657 -15.10 -13.46 18.30
C ARG A 657 -14.84 -14.65 19.19
N VAL A 658 -14.89 -15.86 18.61
CA VAL A 658 -14.75 -17.11 19.34
C VAL A 658 -13.44 -17.79 18.97
N ILE A 659 -12.70 -18.27 19.96
CA ILE A 659 -11.45 -19.04 19.81
C ILE A 659 -11.58 -20.37 20.54
N ALA A 660 -11.14 -21.45 19.92
CA ALA A 660 -11.10 -22.76 20.59
C ALA A 660 -9.74 -23.00 21.24
N LEU A 661 -9.76 -23.72 22.37
CA LEU A 661 -8.59 -24.20 23.08
C LEU A 661 -8.61 -25.73 23.13
N ALA A 662 -7.43 -26.34 22.99
CA ALA A 662 -7.23 -27.78 23.11
C ALA A 662 -5.86 -28.10 23.69
N TYR A 663 -5.66 -29.30 24.23
CA TYR A 663 -4.38 -29.72 24.78
C TYR A 663 -4.06 -31.20 24.56
N LYS A 664 -2.79 -31.57 24.76
CA LYS A 664 -2.30 -32.96 24.69
C LYS A 664 -1.14 -33.17 25.65
N ASN A 665 -1.09 -34.32 26.29
CA ASN A 665 0.06 -34.75 27.09
C ASN A 665 1.13 -35.37 26.17
N LEU A 666 2.38 -34.97 26.35
CA LEU A 666 3.53 -35.49 25.61
C LEU A 666 4.39 -36.38 26.51
N GLU A 667 4.82 -37.52 25.98
CA GLU A 667 5.73 -38.43 26.70
C GLU A 667 7.14 -37.83 26.83
N ALA A 668 7.80 -38.11 27.96
CA ALA A 668 9.03 -37.42 28.41
C ALA A 668 10.29 -37.68 27.55
N ASP A 669 10.31 -38.74 26.72
CA ASP A 669 11.51 -39.26 26.05
C ASP A 669 11.90 -38.58 24.73
N HIS A 670 11.08 -37.66 24.21
CA HIS A 670 11.40 -36.97 22.95
C HIS A 670 12.21 -35.68 23.17
N HIS A 671 13.38 -35.58 22.52
CA HIS A 671 14.13 -34.33 22.44
C HIS A 671 13.30 -33.23 21.74
N THR A 672 13.09 -32.11 22.44
CA THR A 672 12.18 -31.00 22.06
C THR A 672 12.50 -30.36 20.71
N SER A 673 13.75 -30.45 20.25
CA SER A 673 14.23 -29.88 18.99
C SER A 673 13.93 -30.72 17.74
N ALA A 674 13.42 -31.94 17.90
CA ALA A 674 13.13 -32.88 16.80
C ALA A 674 11.63 -33.11 16.54
N LEU A 675 10.74 -32.48 17.32
CA LEU A 675 9.29 -32.61 17.17
C LEU A 675 8.80 -31.71 16.04
N THR A 676 8.30 -32.31 14.96
CA THR A 676 7.64 -31.56 13.89
C THR A 676 6.25 -31.12 14.32
N ARG A 677 5.78 -30.00 13.75
CA ARG A 677 4.49 -29.39 14.11
C ARG A 677 3.33 -30.39 13.98
N GLU A 678 3.36 -31.23 12.95
CA GLU A 678 2.30 -32.20 12.64
C GLU A 678 2.18 -33.30 13.69
N LYS A 679 3.28 -33.68 14.36
CA LYS A 679 3.26 -34.70 15.42
C LYS A 679 2.70 -34.17 16.73
N VAL A 680 2.84 -32.87 16.96
CA VAL A 680 2.31 -32.18 18.14
C VAL A 680 0.82 -31.86 17.93
N GLU A 681 0.47 -31.45 16.73
CA GLU A 681 -0.89 -31.05 16.33
C GLU A 681 -1.73 -32.26 15.85
N CYS A 682 -1.85 -33.30 16.67
CA CYS A 682 -2.74 -34.44 16.41
C CYS A 682 -3.32 -35.03 17.70
N ASP A 683 -4.52 -35.60 17.64
CA ASP A 683 -5.21 -36.28 18.74
C ASP A 683 -5.30 -35.45 20.03
N LEU A 684 -5.62 -34.16 19.91
CA LEU A 684 -5.77 -33.23 21.03
C LEU A 684 -7.11 -33.45 21.76
N VAL A 685 -7.18 -33.08 23.03
CA VAL A 685 -8.40 -33.03 23.83
C VAL A 685 -8.97 -31.62 23.78
N PHE A 686 -10.23 -31.49 23.37
CA PHE A 686 -10.91 -30.20 23.31
C PHE A 686 -11.23 -29.66 24.71
N LEU A 687 -10.87 -28.40 24.98
CA LEU A 687 -11.01 -27.77 26.30
C LEU A 687 -12.20 -26.82 26.42
N GLY A 688 -12.57 -26.15 25.33
CA GLY A 688 -13.63 -25.16 25.36
C GLY A 688 -13.44 -23.99 24.40
N LEU A 689 -14.32 -23.00 24.55
CA LEU A 689 -14.40 -21.81 23.72
C LEU A 689 -14.12 -20.55 24.54
N LEU A 690 -13.22 -19.69 24.04
CA LEU A 690 -12.94 -18.35 24.53
C LEU A 690 -13.80 -17.35 23.76
N ILE A 691 -14.59 -16.53 24.46
CA ILE A 691 -15.53 -15.57 23.88
C ILE A 691 -14.99 -14.16 24.11
N LEU A 692 -14.76 -13.44 23.01
CA LEU A 692 -14.22 -12.09 22.98
C LEU A 692 -15.22 -11.13 22.33
N GLU A 693 -15.36 -9.95 22.91
CA GLU A 693 -16.25 -8.90 22.42
C GLU A 693 -15.48 -7.88 21.57
N ASN A 694 -15.99 -7.60 20.36
CA ASN A 694 -15.55 -6.50 19.51
C ASN A 694 -16.48 -5.30 19.71
N ARG A 695 -16.12 -4.36 20.59
CA ARG A 695 -16.93 -3.17 20.86
C ARG A 695 -16.85 -2.17 19.71
N LEU A 696 -17.99 -1.66 19.25
CA LEU A 696 -18.07 -0.55 18.30
C LEU A 696 -17.63 0.76 18.95
N LYS A 697 -16.95 1.62 18.20
CA LYS A 697 -16.72 3.01 18.64
C LYS A 697 -18.05 3.75 18.71
N GLU A 698 -18.21 4.64 19.67
CA GLU A 698 -19.49 5.33 19.90
C GLU A 698 -19.86 6.25 18.74
N GLU A 699 -18.86 6.78 18.04
CA GLU A 699 -19.01 7.66 16.88
C GLU A 699 -19.34 6.89 15.59
N THR A 700 -19.16 5.56 15.56
CA THR A 700 -19.31 4.78 14.32
C THR A 700 -20.73 4.83 13.77
N LYS A 701 -21.73 4.58 14.63
CA LYS A 701 -23.14 4.57 14.25
C LYS A 701 -23.63 5.92 13.71
N PRO A 702 -23.46 7.05 14.42
CA PRO A 702 -23.95 8.35 13.93
C PRO A 702 -23.26 8.79 12.63
N VAL A 703 -21.97 8.49 12.44
CA VAL A 703 -21.26 8.83 11.20
C VAL A 703 -21.76 8.01 10.02
N LEU A 704 -22.00 6.70 10.19
CA LEU A 704 -22.55 5.87 9.11
C LEU A 704 -23.97 6.29 8.75
N GLU A 705 -24.81 6.61 9.74
CA GLU A 705 -26.14 7.18 9.50
C GLU A 705 -26.08 8.49 8.69
N GLU A 706 -25.13 9.38 9.01
CA GLU A 706 -24.89 10.61 8.23
C GLU A 706 -24.51 10.30 6.78
N LEU A 707 -23.58 9.35 6.55
CA LEU A 707 -23.14 8.98 5.20
C LEU A 707 -24.26 8.34 4.37
N ILE A 708 -25.05 7.45 4.98
CA ILE A 708 -26.22 6.81 4.33
C ILE A 708 -27.28 7.88 4.00
N SER A 709 -27.55 8.81 4.93
CA SER A 709 -28.47 9.94 4.68
C SER A 709 -28.01 10.82 3.52
N ALA A 710 -26.69 10.96 3.35
CA ALA A 710 -26.06 11.69 2.25
C ALA A 710 -25.98 10.90 0.94
N GLN A 711 -26.61 9.71 0.85
CA GLN A 711 -26.58 8.79 -0.30
C GLN A 711 -25.16 8.36 -0.68
N ILE A 712 -24.27 8.23 0.31
CA ILE A 712 -22.91 7.72 0.12
C ILE A 712 -22.91 6.27 0.52
N ARG A 713 -22.55 5.40 -0.42
CA ARG A 713 -22.52 3.96 -0.19
C ARG A 713 -21.38 3.61 0.75
N THR A 714 -21.68 2.86 1.80
CA THR A 714 -20.69 2.38 2.76
C THR A 714 -20.45 0.87 2.56
N VAL A 715 -19.19 0.46 2.47
CA VAL A 715 -18.77 -0.93 2.28
C VAL A 715 -17.79 -1.31 3.38
N MET A 716 -17.97 -2.48 4.00
CA MET A 716 -17.03 -3.03 4.97
C MET A 716 -16.10 -4.02 4.28
N ILE A 717 -14.79 -3.84 4.48
CA ILE A 717 -13.75 -4.76 3.99
C ILE A 717 -12.92 -5.19 5.20
N THR A 718 -12.93 -6.47 5.55
CA THR A 718 -12.24 -6.95 6.77
C THR A 718 -11.57 -8.31 6.57
N GLY A 719 -10.56 -8.60 7.41
CA GLY A 719 -9.94 -9.91 7.54
C GLY A 719 -10.71 -10.88 8.47
N ASP A 720 -11.72 -10.40 9.18
CA ASP A 720 -12.48 -11.17 10.16
C ASP A 720 -13.43 -12.21 9.53
N ASN A 721 -14.03 -13.05 10.37
CA ASN A 721 -15.06 -13.98 9.95
C ASN A 721 -16.31 -13.24 9.42
N LEU A 722 -16.97 -13.84 8.44
CA LEU A 722 -18.10 -13.27 7.73
C LEU A 722 -19.31 -13.04 8.64
N GLN A 723 -19.61 -13.98 9.56
CA GLN A 723 -20.71 -13.83 10.52
C GLN A 723 -20.49 -12.63 11.44
N THR A 724 -19.28 -12.48 11.99
CA THR A 724 -18.91 -11.32 12.80
C THR A 724 -19.03 -10.02 12.01
N ALA A 725 -18.58 -10.00 10.75
CA ALA A 725 -18.70 -8.84 9.87
C ALA A 725 -20.17 -8.47 9.60
N ILE A 726 -21.05 -9.45 9.37
CA ILE A 726 -22.49 -9.24 9.21
C ILE A 726 -23.10 -8.64 10.48
N THR A 727 -22.78 -9.19 11.65
CA THR A 727 -23.31 -8.66 12.91
C THR A 727 -22.82 -7.25 13.20
N VAL A 728 -21.54 -6.97 12.95
CA VAL A 728 -20.98 -5.61 13.10
C VAL A 728 -21.64 -4.65 12.11
N ALA A 729 -21.88 -5.05 10.85
CA ALA A 729 -22.56 -4.24 9.86
C ALA A 729 -24.02 -3.92 10.25
N ARG A 730 -24.72 -4.87 10.91
CA ARG A 730 -26.05 -4.64 11.46
C ARG A 730 -26.03 -3.71 12.67
N LYS A 731 -25.16 -3.98 13.65
CA LYS A 731 -25.03 -3.15 14.87
C LYS A 731 -24.57 -1.72 14.57
N SER A 732 -23.74 -1.52 13.54
CA SER A 732 -23.25 -0.21 13.13
C SER A 732 -24.26 0.60 12.30
N GLY A 733 -25.38 -0.01 11.88
CA GLY A 733 -26.36 0.62 10.99
C GLY A 733 -25.96 0.64 9.52
N MET A 734 -24.85 0.00 9.14
CA MET A 734 -24.42 -0.13 7.73
C MET A 734 -25.42 -0.97 6.91
N VAL A 735 -26.02 -1.98 7.55
CA VAL A 735 -27.12 -2.77 7.01
C VAL A 735 -28.25 -2.72 8.03
N SER A 736 -29.45 -2.31 7.60
CA SER A 736 -30.62 -2.26 8.48
C SER A 736 -31.11 -3.67 8.81
N GLU A 737 -31.69 -3.86 9.99
CA GLU A 737 -32.24 -5.17 10.42
C GLU A 737 -33.33 -5.70 9.47
N SER A 738 -34.06 -4.82 8.78
CA SER A 738 -35.09 -5.20 7.80
C SER A 738 -34.54 -5.64 6.44
N GLN A 739 -33.24 -5.43 6.17
CA GLN A 739 -32.64 -5.72 4.87
C GLN A 739 -32.10 -7.15 4.80
N LYS A 740 -32.34 -7.81 3.67
CA LYS A 740 -31.90 -9.20 3.46
C LYS A 740 -30.42 -9.25 3.15
N VAL A 741 -29.67 -10.12 3.82
CA VAL A 741 -28.26 -10.37 3.51
C VAL A 741 -28.16 -11.72 2.81
N ILE A 742 -27.61 -11.72 1.59
CA ILE A 742 -27.38 -12.93 0.79
C ILE A 742 -25.88 -13.22 0.81
N LEU A 743 -25.56 -14.39 1.34
CA LEU A 743 -24.22 -14.95 1.36
C LEU A 743 -23.91 -15.59 0.01
N ILE A 744 -22.78 -15.21 -0.60
CA ILE A 744 -22.28 -15.82 -1.83
C ILE A 744 -21.06 -16.66 -1.49
N GLU A 745 -21.15 -17.96 -1.75
CA GLU A 745 -20.04 -18.90 -1.62
C GLU A 745 -19.71 -19.46 -3.01
N ALA A 746 -18.44 -19.37 -3.41
CA ALA A 746 -17.95 -19.92 -4.66
C ALA A 746 -16.77 -20.83 -4.42
N ASP A 747 -16.90 -22.09 -4.86
CA ASP A 747 -15.90 -23.14 -4.65
C ASP A 747 -15.39 -23.70 -5.99
N GLU A 748 -14.09 -23.97 -6.01
CA GLU A 748 -13.43 -24.75 -7.05
C GLU A 748 -13.38 -26.22 -6.61
N THR A 749 -14.15 -27.11 -7.26
CA THR A 749 -14.05 -28.55 -6.97
C THR A 749 -12.72 -29.10 -7.53
N PRO A 750 -11.84 -29.69 -6.71
CA PRO A 750 -10.59 -30.27 -7.21
C PRO A 750 -10.89 -31.48 -8.11
N GLY A 751 -10.73 -31.31 -9.42
CA GLY A 751 -10.89 -32.36 -10.42
C GLY A 751 -11.95 -32.14 -11.49
N SER A 752 -12.81 -31.10 -11.37
CA SER A 752 -13.73 -30.69 -12.44
C SER A 752 -13.45 -29.25 -12.87
N SER A 753 -13.49 -28.97 -14.17
CA SER A 753 -13.26 -27.63 -14.74
C SER A 753 -14.43 -26.64 -14.53
N SER A 754 -15.40 -26.99 -13.69
CA SER A 754 -16.62 -26.21 -13.46
C SER A 754 -16.61 -25.63 -12.04
N ALA A 755 -16.24 -24.36 -11.89
CA ALA A 755 -16.47 -23.63 -10.64
C ALA A 755 -18.00 -23.48 -10.41
N SER A 756 -18.44 -23.49 -9.14
CA SER A 756 -19.86 -23.34 -8.81
C SER A 756 -20.09 -22.17 -7.84
N ILE A 757 -21.25 -21.53 -7.92
CA ILE A 757 -21.65 -20.43 -7.05
C ILE A 757 -22.94 -20.83 -6.33
N SER A 758 -22.96 -20.72 -5.01
CA SER A 758 -24.14 -20.91 -4.19
C SER A 758 -24.54 -19.61 -3.48
N TRP A 759 -25.86 -19.45 -3.27
CA TRP A 759 -26.47 -18.26 -2.69
C TRP A 759 -27.28 -18.70 -1.47
N LYS A 760 -26.95 -18.19 -0.28
CA LYS A 760 -27.63 -18.53 0.96
C LYS A 760 -28.22 -17.29 1.60
N LEU A 761 -29.51 -17.30 1.93
CA LEU A 761 -30.13 -16.21 2.68
C LEU A 761 -29.77 -16.36 4.17
N VAL A 762 -29.30 -15.28 4.78
CA VAL A 762 -29.07 -15.25 6.23
C VAL A 762 -30.42 -15.05 6.94
N GLU A 763 -31.07 -16.14 7.35
CA GLU A 763 -32.34 -16.10 8.08
C GLU A 763 -32.14 -15.65 9.54
N GLU A 764 -32.96 -14.70 9.99
CA GLU A 764 -33.10 -14.38 11.41
C GLU A 764 -33.99 -15.44 12.08
N LYS A 765 -33.38 -16.36 12.85
CA LYS A 765 -34.15 -17.21 13.75
C LYS A 765 -34.69 -16.37 14.91
N LYS A 766 -35.87 -15.77 14.75
CA LYS A 766 -36.76 -15.53 15.89
C LYS A 766 -37.11 -16.90 16.46
N HIS A 767 -36.89 -17.11 17.77
CA HIS A 767 -37.26 -18.32 18.50
C HIS A 767 -38.61 -18.89 18.01
N ILE A 768 -38.63 -20.15 17.55
CA ILE A 768 -39.65 -21.20 17.80
C ILE A 768 -39.27 -22.50 17.02
N ALA A 769 -39.75 -23.61 17.57
CA ALA A 769 -39.45 -25.03 17.37
C ALA A 769 -39.41 -25.59 15.93
N CYS A 770 -38.48 -26.56 15.78
CA CYS A 770 -38.47 -27.77 14.95
C CYS A 770 -39.23 -27.78 13.60
N GLY A 771 -38.48 -27.99 12.50
CA GLY A 771 -39.01 -28.47 11.23
C GLY A 771 -38.00 -28.27 10.08
N ASN A 772 -37.46 -29.37 9.55
CA ASN A 772 -36.56 -29.40 8.39
C ASN A 772 -37.24 -28.89 7.11
N GLN A 773 -36.55 -28.04 6.34
CA GLN A 773 -36.56 -28.08 4.87
C GLN A 773 -35.44 -27.18 4.29
N ASP A 774 -34.55 -27.79 3.51
CA ASP A 774 -33.51 -27.10 2.73
C ASP A 774 -34.14 -26.35 1.56
N ASN A 775 -34.09 -25.02 1.56
CA ASN A 775 -34.58 -24.18 0.47
C ASN A 775 -33.43 -23.77 -0.47
N TYR A 776 -33.37 -24.41 -1.64
CA TYR A 776 -32.61 -23.92 -2.79
C TYR A 776 -33.42 -22.84 -3.52
N ILE A 777 -32.91 -21.60 -3.60
CA ILE A 777 -33.56 -20.53 -4.36
C ILE A 777 -33.07 -20.57 -5.81
N ASN A 778 -33.91 -21.08 -6.72
CA ASN A 778 -33.75 -20.91 -8.15
C ASN A 778 -34.28 -19.53 -8.56
N ILE A 779 -33.40 -18.58 -8.88
CA ILE A 779 -33.79 -17.31 -9.50
C ILE A 779 -33.96 -17.56 -11.00
N ARG A 780 -35.11 -18.13 -11.37
CA ARG A 780 -35.68 -18.10 -12.72
C ARG A 780 -37.12 -18.61 -12.61
N GLU A 781 -38.04 -17.72 -12.23
CA GLU A 781 -39.35 -17.52 -12.87
C GLU A 781 -40.26 -16.66 -11.97
N GLU A 782 -41.02 -15.80 -12.64
CA GLU A 782 -42.17 -15.01 -12.17
C GLU A 782 -41.91 -13.76 -11.31
N ALA A 783 -41.56 -12.69 -12.03
CA ALA A 783 -41.91 -11.33 -11.66
C ALA A 783 -43.44 -11.13 -11.79
N HIS A 784 -44.17 -11.36 -10.71
CA HIS A 784 -45.46 -10.72 -10.47
C HIS A 784 -45.66 -10.52 -8.95
N ASP A 785 -45.53 -9.26 -8.53
CA ASP A 785 -46.53 -8.51 -7.74
C ASP A 785 -45.98 -7.69 -6.54
N ASN A 786 -46.30 -6.40 -6.60
CA ASN A 786 -46.38 -5.38 -5.54
C ASN A 786 -45.15 -4.92 -4.72
N GLY A 787 -44.41 -3.95 -5.29
CA GLY A 787 -44.43 -2.57 -4.75
C GLY A 787 -43.48 -2.17 -3.62
N LYS A 788 -42.67 -3.08 -3.06
CA LYS A 788 -41.46 -2.72 -2.28
C LYS A 788 -40.37 -3.75 -2.55
N GLU A 789 -39.48 -3.46 -3.50
CA GLU A 789 -38.23 -4.20 -3.65
C GLU A 789 -37.50 -4.20 -2.31
N GLY A 790 -37.49 -5.32 -1.60
CA GLY A 790 -36.69 -5.46 -0.39
C GLY A 790 -35.22 -5.34 -0.78
N SER A 791 -34.56 -4.25 -0.39
CA SER A 791 -33.14 -4.06 -0.71
C SER A 791 -32.33 -5.17 -0.08
N TYR A 792 -31.55 -5.88 -0.88
CA TYR A 792 -30.68 -6.96 -0.46
C TYR A 792 -29.22 -6.55 -0.56
N HIS A 793 -28.41 -7.06 0.35
CA HIS A 793 -26.96 -6.84 0.39
C HIS A 793 -26.23 -8.16 0.21
N PHE A 794 -25.16 -8.16 -0.58
CA PHE A 794 -24.29 -9.32 -0.70
C PHE A 794 -23.17 -9.29 0.33
N ALA A 795 -22.90 -10.48 0.89
CA ALA A 795 -21.78 -10.75 1.76
C ALA A 795 -20.90 -11.84 1.14
N LEU A 796 -19.60 -11.57 0.97
CA LEU A 796 -18.66 -12.47 0.32
C LEU A 796 -17.41 -12.66 1.18
N ASP A 797 -16.81 -13.85 1.09
CA ASP A 797 -15.48 -14.09 1.63
C ASP A 797 -14.38 -13.91 0.56
N GLY A 798 -13.14 -13.73 1.01
CA GLY A 798 -12.00 -13.52 0.12
C GLY A 798 -11.73 -14.68 -0.86
N LYS A 799 -12.05 -15.92 -0.47
CA LYS A 799 -11.90 -17.09 -1.35
C LYS A 799 -12.90 -17.04 -2.50
N SER A 800 -14.19 -16.85 -2.18
CA SER A 800 -15.24 -16.73 -3.19
C SER A 800 -15.00 -15.55 -4.12
N PHE A 801 -14.55 -14.40 -3.59
CA PHE A 801 -14.18 -13.24 -4.40
C PHE A 801 -13.10 -13.59 -5.45
N GLN A 802 -12.06 -14.33 -5.07
CA GLN A 802 -10.99 -14.72 -5.98
C GLN A 802 -11.48 -15.68 -7.07
N VAL A 803 -12.29 -16.68 -6.71
CA VAL A 803 -12.89 -17.63 -7.65
C VAL A 803 -13.80 -16.89 -8.65
N ILE A 804 -14.65 -15.99 -8.15
CA ILE A 804 -15.56 -15.18 -8.98
C ILE A 804 -14.77 -14.28 -9.93
N ASN A 805 -13.71 -13.63 -9.45
CA ASN A 805 -12.89 -12.77 -10.32
C ASN A 805 -12.21 -13.57 -11.44
N ARG A 806 -11.74 -14.79 -11.15
CA ARG A 806 -11.02 -15.64 -12.11
C ARG A 806 -11.93 -16.32 -13.14
N TYR A 807 -13.05 -16.91 -12.69
CA TYR A 807 -13.92 -17.75 -13.54
C TYR A 807 -15.20 -17.04 -13.98
N PHE A 808 -15.68 -16.07 -13.21
CA PHE A 808 -16.96 -15.40 -13.41
C PHE A 808 -16.80 -13.87 -13.49
N SER A 809 -15.78 -13.40 -14.20
CA SER A 809 -15.46 -11.97 -14.32
C SER A 809 -16.62 -11.11 -14.86
N SER A 810 -17.53 -11.70 -15.64
CA SER A 810 -18.75 -11.02 -16.14
C SER A 810 -19.84 -10.84 -15.08
N LEU A 811 -19.85 -11.67 -14.03
CA LEU A 811 -20.81 -11.59 -12.93
C LEU A 811 -20.32 -10.68 -11.81
N LEU A 812 -19.00 -10.54 -11.65
CA LEU A 812 -18.38 -9.73 -10.60
C LEU A 812 -18.94 -8.30 -10.53
N PRO A 813 -19.03 -7.52 -11.64
CA PRO A 813 -19.66 -6.20 -11.64
C PRO A 813 -21.06 -6.17 -11.01
N LYS A 814 -21.90 -7.17 -11.31
CA LYS A 814 -23.29 -7.24 -10.84
C LYS A 814 -23.36 -7.52 -9.34
N ILE A 815 -22.47 -8.38 -8.85
CA ILE A 815 -22.34 -8.67 -7.41
C ILE A 815 -21.85 -7.43 -6.67
N LEU A 816 -20.84 -6.75 -7.20
CA LEU A 816 -20.25 -5.57 -6.58
C LEU A 816 -21.23 -4.38 -6.48
N ILE A 817 -22.29 -4.30 -7.28
CA ILE A 817 -23.30 -3.22 -7.14
C ILE A 817 -24.06 -3.32 -5.80
N ASN A 818 -24.34 -4.53 -5.30
CA ASN A 818 -25.04 -4.73 -4.02
C ASN A 818 -24.15 -5.36 -2.93
N GLY A 819 -22.86 -5.58 -3.20
CA GLY A 819 -21.89 -6.09 -2.23
C GLY A 819 -21.55 -5.08 -1.13
N THR A 820 -21.89 -5.36 0.11
CA THR A 820 -21.63 -4.45 1.24
C THR A 820 -20.61 -5.01 2.21
N ILE A 821 -20.49 -6.33 2.33
CA ILE A 821 -19.65 -6.98 3.34
C ILE A 821 -18.66 -7.91 2.63
N PHE A 822 -17.38 -7.61 2.76
CA PHE A 822 -16.29 -8.46 2.26
C PHE A 822 -15.42 -8.87 3.44
N ALA A 823 -15.45 -10.15 3.80
CA ALA A 823 -14.77 -10.68 4.97
C ALA A 823 -13.65 -11.66 4.59
N ARG A 824 -12.77 -12.00 5.54
CA ARG A 824 -11.57 -12.83 5.29
C ARG A 824 -10.73 -12.37 4.09
N MET A 825 -10.67 -11.06 3.84
CA MET A 825 -9.95 -10.46 2.72
C MET A 825 -8.45 -10.30 3.06
N SER A 826 -7.58 -10.76 2.17
CA SER A 826 -6.15 -10.46 2.28
C SER A 826 -5.85 -9.01 1.87
N PRO A 827 -4.73 -8.40 2.32
CA PRO A 827 -4.36 -7.03 1.94
C PRO A 827 -4.35 -6.77 0.42
N GLY A 828 -3.83 -7.72 -0.37
CA GLY A 828 -3.85 -7.62 -1.83
C GLY A 828 -5.26 -7.68 -2.43
N GLN A 829 -6.15 -8.49 -1.84
CA GLN A 829 -7.56 -8.53 -2.23
C GLN A 829 -8.28 -7.23 -1.89
N LYS A 830 -7.94 -6.54 -0.79
CA LYS A 830 -8.52 -5.23 -0.47
C LYS A 830 -8.20 -4.21 -1.57
N SER A 831 -6.95 -4.14 -2.02
CA SER A 831 -6.54 -3.25 -3.12
C SER A 831 -7.27 -3.58 -4.43
N SER A 832 -7.33 -4.86 -4.79
CA SER A 832 -8.02 -5.32 -5.99
C SER A 832 -9.51 -5.00 -5.94
N LEU A 833 -10.18 -5.17 -4.80
CA LEU A 833 -11.58 -4.81 -4.62
C LEU A 833 -11.82 -3.30 -4.83
N VAL A 834 -10.95 -2.44 -4.30
CA VAL A 834 -11.01 -0.99 -4.53
C VAL A 834 -10.88 -0.67 -6.02
N GLU A 835 -9.95 -1.34 -6.73
CA GLU A 835 -9.77 -1.17 -8.17
C GLU A 835 -11.01 -1.60 -8.98
N GLU A 836 -11.63 -2.74 -8.62
CA GLU A 836 -12.87 -3.19 -9.27
C GLU A 836 -14.04 -2.22 -9.06
N PHE A 837 -14.14 -1.58 -7.89
CA PHE A 837 -15.11 -0.50 -7.69
C PHE A 837 -14.81 0.72 -8.57
N GLN A 838 -13.53 1.06 -8.78
CA GLN A 838 -13.14 2.14 -9.69
C GLN A 838 -13.49 1.83 -11.15
N LYS A 839 -13.31 0.57 -11.59
CA LYS A 839 -13.73 0.10 -12.93
C LYS A 839 -15.24 0.20 -13.16
N LEU A 840 -16.03 0.22 -12.09
CA LEU A 840 -17.48 0.47 -12.11
C LEU A 840 -17.85 1.97 -12.06
N ASP A 841 -16.90 2.87 -12.31
CA ASP A 841 -17.06 4.33 -12.24
C ASP A 841 -17.43 4.88 -10.85
N TYR A 842 -17.16 4.13 -9.76
CA TYR A 842 -17.27 4.68 -8.41
C TYR A 842 -16.05 5.55 -8.05
N PHE A 843 -16.31 6.70 -7.43
CA PHE A 843 -15.32 7.49 -6.71
C PHE A 843 -15.15 6.91 -5.31
N VAL A 844 -14.21 5.98 -5.21
CA VAL A 844 -13.94 5.21 -3.98
C VAL A 844 -13.05 5.97 -3.00
N GLY A 845 -13.53 6.11 -1.77
CA GLY A 845 -12.74 6.45 -0.59
C GLY A 845 -12.41 5.19 0.22
N MET A 846 -11.26 5.13 0.86
CA MET A 846 -10.88 4.07 1.80
C MET A 846 -10.49 4.70 3.14
N CYS A 847 -11.02 4.19 4.24
CA CYS A 847 -10.65 4.58 5.60
C CYS A 847 -10.16 3.34 6.36
N GLY A 848 -8.96 3.44 6.92
CA GLY A 848 -8.28 2.36 7.62
C GLY A 848 -7.21 2.90 8.58
N ASP A 849 -6.81 2.09 9.54
CA ASP A 849 -5.87 2.44 10.60
C ASP A 849 -4.56 1.62 10.52
N GLY A 850 -4.62 0.40 9.98
CA GLY A 850 -3.48 -0.51 9.87
C GLY A 850 -2.77 -0.52 8.51
N ALA A 851 -1.55 -1.05 8.46
CA ALA A 851 -0.82 -1.21 7.20
C ALA A 851 -1.40 -2.30 6.29
N ASN A 852 -2.23 -3.19 6.82
CA ASN A 852 -3.02 -4.12 6.01
C ASN A 852 -3.90 -3.38 4.99
N ASP A 853 -4.23 -2.10 5.26
CA ASP A 853 -5.00 -1.24 4.38
C ASP A 853 -4.14 -0.32 3.52
N CYS A 854 -2.82 -0.28 3.72
CA CYS A 854 -1.92 0.64 3.02
C CYS A 854 -2.07 0.57 1.49
N GLY A 855 -2.18 -0.65 0.94
CA GLY A 855 -2.41 -0.86 -0.49
C GLY A 855 -3.76 -0.30 -0.96
N ALA A 856 -4.82 -0.57 -0.20
CA ALA A 856 -6.17 -0.09 -0.51
C ALA A 856 -6.32 1.44 -0.35
N LEU A 857 -5.72 2.01 0.71
CA LEU A 857 -5.65 3.45 0.96
C LEU A 857 -4.94 4.20 -0.17
N LYS A 858 -3.85 3.61 -0.67
CA LYS A 858 -3.08 4.15 -1.79
C LYS A 858 -3.86 4.04 -3.11
N MET A 859 -4.51 2.90 -3.35
CA MET A 859 -5.27 2.63 -4.58
C MET A 859 -6.52 3.50 -4.67
N ALA A 860 -7.19 3.77 -3.53
CA ALA A 860 -8.38 4.61 -3.48
C ALA A 860 -8.14 6.02 -4.02
N HIS A 861 -9.18 6.61 -4.60
CA HIS A 861 -9.13 8.01 -5.03
C HIS A 861 -8.81 8.93 -3.84
N VAL A 862 -9.40 8.59 -2.69
CA VAL A 862 -9.21 9.26 -1.40
C VAL A 862 -8.92 8.20 -0.34
N GLY A 863 -7.65 8.04 0.05
CA GLY A 863 -7.26 7.28 1.24
C GLY A 863 -7.27 8.17 2.49
N ILE A 864 -7.76 7.63 3.61
CA ILE A 864 -7.80 8.30 4.91
C ILE A 864 -7.19 7.34 5.95
N SER A 865 -6.04 7.71 6.51
CA SER A 865 -5.41 6.95 7.58
C SER A 865 -5.78 7.53 8.94
N LEU A 866 -6.15 6.68 9.90
CA LEU A 866 -6.50 7.06 11.27
C LEU A 866 -5.33 7.00 12.26
N SER A 867 -4.11 6.68 11.81
CA SER A 867 -2.90 6.61 12.64
C SER A 867 -1.83 7.59 12.17
N GLU A 868 -0.98 8.08 13.08
CA GLU A 868 0.13 9.00 12.76
C GLU A 868 1.45 8.28 12.38
N GLN A 869 1.45 6.95 12.31
CA GLN A 869 2.67 6.14 12.07
C GLN A 869 3.18 6.26 10.63
N GLU A 870 4.44 5.88 10.32
CA GLU A 870 5.05 6.06 8.99
C GLU A 870 4.27 5.36 7.85
N ALA A 871 3.55 4.26 8.13
CA ALA A 871 2.64 3.63 7.18
C ALA A 871 1.52 4.57 6.69
N SER A 872 1.11 5.56 7.51
CA SER A 872 0.10 6.56 7.16
C SER A 872 0.57 7.52 6.05
N VAL A 873 1.88 7.61 5.79
CA VAL A 873 2.44 8.50 4.75
C VAL A 873 2.01 8.05 3.35
N ALA A 874 1.61 6.77 3.18
CA ALA A 874 1.05 6.29 1.92
C ALA A 874 -0.35 6.86 1.63
N SER A 875 -1.08 7.29 2.67
CA SER A 875 -2.40 7.88 2.53
C SER A 875 -2.31 9.38 2.23
N PRO A 876 -3.12 9.93 1.31
CA PRO A 876 -3.12 11.37 1.04
C PRO A 876 -3.66 12.21 2.20
N PHE A 877 -4.50 11.61 3.05
CA PHE A 877 -5.07 12.24 4.24
C PHE A 877 -4.75 11.42 5.49
N THR A 878 -4.39 12.11 6.57
CA THR A 878 -4.12 11.53 7.89
C THR A 878 -4.93 12.27 8.93
N SER A 879 -5.73 11.54 9.71
CA SER A 879 -6.46 12.07 10.85
C SER A 879 -5.65 11.89 12.12
N LYS A 880 -5.59 12.93 12.96
CA LYS A 880 -5.02 12.84 14.30
C LYS A 880 -5.94 12.10 15.28
N THR A 881 -7.25 12.16 15.06
CA THR A 881 -8.23 11.44 15.89
C THR A 881 -8.44 10.04 15.30
N PRO A 882 -8.32 8.97 16.10
CA PRO A 882 -8.50 7.60 15.63
C PRO A 882 -10.00 7.25 15.53
N ASN A 883 -10.78 8.05 14.81
CA ASN A 883 -12.22 7.85 14.61
C ASN A 883 -12.66 8.21 13.19
N ILE A 884 -13.84 7.73 12.79
CA ILE A 884 -14.34 7.90 11.41
C ILE A 884 -15.03 9.26 11.17
N GLU A 885 -15.13 10.14 12.18
CA GLU A 885 -15.71 11.49 12.05
C GLU A 885 -14.97 12.38 11.04
N CYS A 886 -13.70 12.05 10.77
CA CYS A 886 -12.91 12.74 9.76
C CYS A 886 -13.51 12.59 8.33
N VAL A 887 -14.21 11.49 8.04
CA VAL A 887 -14.78 11.20 6.72
C VAL A 887 -15.87 12.22 6.30
N PRO A 888 -16.96 12.42 7.06
CA PRO A 888 -17.97 13.41 6.70
C PRO A 888 -17.41 14.84 6.67
N HIS A 889 -16.46 15.18 7.55
CA HIS A 889 -15.78 16.47 7.52
C HIS A 889 -14.99 16.69 6.24
N LEU A 890 -14.25 15.67 5.79
CA LEU A 890 -13.49 15.72 4.56
C LEU A 890 -14.40 15.86 3.33
N ILE A 891 -15.53 15.14 3.30
CA ILE A 891 -16.50 15.22 2.20
C ILE A 891 -17.17 16.61 2.17
N LYS A 892 -17.55 17.17 3.32
CA LYS A 892 -18.13 18.53 3.41
C LYS A 892 -17.15 19.58 2.87
N GLU A 893 -15.89 19.54 3.30
CA GLU A 893 -14.87 20.46 2.81
C GLU A 893 -14.54 20.23 1.32
N GLY A 894 -14.51 18.97 0.87
CA GLY A 894 -14.32 18.63 -0.53
C GLY A 894 -15.44 19.14 -1.44
N ARG A 895 -16.70 18.99 -1.01
CA ARG A 895 -17.87 19.55 -1.72
C ARG A 895 -17.80 21.08 -1.76
N ALA A 896 -17.47 21.73 -0.64
CA ALA A 896 -17.31 23.18 -0.60
C ALA A 896 -16.18 23.68 -1.52
N ALA A 897 -15.03 23.01 -1.52
CA ALA A 897 -13.90 23.33 -2.39
C ALA A 897 -14.22 23.11 -3.87
N LEU A 898 -14.93 22.02 -4.19
CA LEU A 898 -15.38 21.71 -5.54
C LEU A 898 -16.38 22.75 -6.06
N VAL A 899 -17.40 23.12 -5.27
CA VAL A 899 -18.36 24.18 -5.61
C VAL A 899 -17.64 25.51 -5.82
N THR A 900 -16.71 25.87 -4.93
CA THR A 900 -15.89 27.09 -5.06
C THR A 900 -15.12 27.08 -6.39
N SER A 901 -14.46 25.96 -6.72
CA SER A 901 -13.71 25.80 -7.97
C SER A 901 -14.60 25.96 -9.21
N PHE A 902 -15.80 25.35 -9.20
CA PHE A 902 -16.77 25.49 -10.28
C PHE A 902 -17.33 26.92 -10.41
N CYS A 903 -17.68 27.56 -9.29
CA CYS A 903 -18.18 28.94 -9.29
C CYS A 903 -17.12 29.90 -9.85
N MET A 904 -15.86 29.73 -9.46
CA MET A 904 -14.76 30.54 -9.97
C MET A 904 -14.52 30.31 -11.47
N PHE A 905 -14.55 29.05 -11.92
CA PHE A 905 -14.44 28.75 -13.34
C PHE A 905 -15.60 29.33 -14.15
N LYS A 906 -16.84 29.16 -13.69
CA LYS A 906 -18.04 29.72 -14.34
C LYS A 906 -17.98 31.25 -14.40
N TYR A 907 -17.59 31.89 -13.30
CA TYR A 907 -17.42 33.34 -13.26
C TYR A 907 -16.38 33.80 -14.28
N MET A 908 -15.20 33.18 -14.29
CA MET A 908 -14.11 33.53 -15.21
C MET A 908 -14.49 33.29 -16.67
N ALA A 909 -15.18 32.18 -16.95
CA ALA A 909 -15.68 31.87 -18.29
C ALA A 909 -16.69 32.91 -18.79
N LEU A 910 -17.69 33.25 -17.97
CA LEU A 910 -18.69 34.27 -18.28
C LEU A 910 -18.04 35.65 -18.45
N TYR A 911 -17.12 35.99 -17.56
CA TYR A 911 -16.36 37.23 -17.61
C TYR A 911 -15.61 37.37 -18.94
N SER A 912 -14.85 36.35 -19.36
CA SER A 912 -14.15 36.35 -20.65
C SER A 912 -15.10 36.39 -21.85
N MET A 913 -16.25 35.70 -21.80
CA MET A 913 -17.23 35.76 -22.87
C MET A 913 -17.87 37.14 -23.01
N ILE A 914 -18.23 37.78 -21.89
CA ILE A 914 -18.80 39.13 -21.87
C ILE A 914 -17.77 40.12 -22.37
N GLN A 915 -16.54 40.10 -21.84
CA GLN A 915 -15.49 41.03 -22.22
C GLN A 915 -15.16 40.92 -23.72
N ARG A 916 -15.07 39.69 -24.25
CA ARG A 916 -14.88 39.46 -25.69
C ARG A 916 -16.06 40.00 -26.52
N GLN A 917 -17.30 39.74 -26.10
CA GLN A 917 -18.48 40.20 -26.84
C GLN A 917 -18.57 41.73 -26.84
N THR A 918 -18.28 42.36 -25.71
CA THR A 918 -18.23 43.82 -25.58
C THR A 918 -17.14 44.40 -26.47
N ALA A 919 -15.93 43.84 -26.45
CA ALA A 919 -14.85 44.27 -27.34
C ALA A 919 -15.26 44.17 -28.82
N PHE A 920 -15.84 43.03 -29.23
CA PHE A 920 -16.31 42.83 -30.60
C PHE A 920 -17.40 43.84 -31.02
N GLN A 921 -18.39 44.08 -30.15
CA GLN A 921 -19.46 45.04 -30.43
C GLN A 921 -18.94 46.47 -30.52
N ILE A 922 -18.02 46.86 -29.63
CA ILE A 922 -17.39 48.18 -29.67
C ILE A 922 -16.61 48.34 -30.98
N THR A 923 -15.77 47.37 -31.35
CA THR A 923 -15.01 47.41 -32.61
C THR A 923 -15.94 47.52 -33.83
N SER A 924 -17.02 46.73 -33.88
CA SER A 924 -17.97 46.75 -35.00
C SER A 924 -18.82 48.03 -35.05
N PHE A 925 -19.17 48.60 -33.90
CA PHE A 925 -19.94 49.83 -33.82
C PHE A 925 -19.08 51.05 -34.18
N CYS A 926 -17.86 51.13 -33.65
CA CYS A 926 -16.91 52.18 -33.99
C CYS A 926 -16.53 52.15 -35.48
N SER A 927 -16.31 50.96 -36.07
CA SER A 927 -16.05 50.83 -37.51
C SER A 927 -17.22 51.30 -38.39
N ARG A 928 -18.46 51.30 -37.87
CA ARG A 928 -19.65 51.77 -38.61
C ARG A 928 -19.88 53.28 -38.51
N ILE A 929 -19.48 53.92 -37.42
CA ILE A 929 -19.81 55.34 -37.14
C ILE A 929 -18.65 56.28 -37.50
N TRP A 930 -17.40 55.88 -37.26
CA TRP A 930 -16.22 56.68 -37.59
C TRP A 930 -15.27 55.92 -38.52
N PRO A 931 -15.62 55.76 -39.81
CA PRO A 931 -14.77 55.08 -40.79
C PRO A 931 -13.44 55.82 -41.07
N SER A 932 -13.31 57.09 -40.65
CA SER A 932 -12.13 57.94 -40.91
C SER A 932 -11.26 58.23 -39.68
N GLN A 933 -11.63 57.79 -38.47
CA GLN A 933 -10.80 57.90 -37.26
C GLN A 933 -11.01 56.69 -36.33
N PRO A 934 -10.36 55.55 -36.60
CA PRO A 934 -10.46 54.37 -35.75
C PRO A 934 -9.53 54.42 -34.51
N SER A 935 -8.57 55.36 -34.47
CA SER A 935 -7.56 55.53 -33.40
C SER A 935 -8.05 56.11 -32.07
N LEU A 936 -9.34 56.42 -31.94
CA LEU A 936 -9.96 56.94 -30.70
C LEU A 936 -10.37 55.81 -29.71
N VAL A 937 -10.03 54.54 -29.99
CA VAL A 937 -10.38 53.32 -29.23
C VAL A 937 -9.15 52.43 -29.07
#